data_AF-A0A815NCM6-F1
#
_entry.id   AF-A0A815NCM6-F1
#
_cell.length_a   1.000
_cell.length_b   1.000
_cell.length_c   1.000
_cell.angle_alpha   90.00
_cell.angle_beta   90.00
_cell.angle_gamma   90.00
#
_symmetry.space_group_name_H-M   'P 1'
#
loop_
_entity.id
_entity.type
_entity.pdbx_description
1 polymer ?
#
loop_
_entity_poly.entity_id
_entity_poly.type
_entity_poly.pdbx_seq_one_letter_code
_entity_poly.pdbx_strand_id
1 'polypeptide(L)'
;MSIKDHSNLSVITIQSSELDRLRSNVLKTQIAAYRLLARNLPVSDSLLNACSYKAQLATVFHRHLQQQEQDQTTNPSKPNSIVLTNVSKPDDPNVDGASKTFSSAREMYQWLVQNIEEASIHRTQQHPICLNPLYIQQERDKRAYNRISKRIHELEHMPANMSNELRTRALIELKSLKLLQFQKQIRHEVLNTTKKDTFIQTALNPRAYKRPKRHQLREARTTEQHERQRKLEIKQRKVDKHQKLLQAILTHAGDFREYHRRYAMTTTRMSKAIQSYFANTERELIKERERQEKERLKRLMNEDEDGYRKLVDEKKHARLALLLSQTDTYIDNLKQLVRQHQQANRSRGRPPKINSDPSEEARTITPITTTSSTEQQLESTSIDEQTDTDEAKRDAVKIAATKEDDEYDTKESYYSIAHHIREPITEQSRLLIGGQLKPYQLQGLEWLVSLYNNNLNGILADEMGLGKTIQTIALIVHLIDYKTNSGPYLIIVPLSTLSNWAAEFQRWAPQVTVLQYKGSPQVRKLLAQTLRANRLNVLLTTYEYIMRDRATLSKIAWKYLIIDEGHRMKNHHCKLTQILNTHYSNAPHRLLLTGTPLQNNLPELWALLNFILPTIFKSASTFTDWFNAPFATLPSEKVELNHEETLLIIRRLHKVLRPFLLRRLKKEVESQLPEKVEYIIKCELSALQRCLYHAMSKNRTLIIESQNGKGGRRALMNKIMQLRKICNHPFLFRE
;
A
#
# COMPACT_ATOMS: atom_id res chain seq x y z
N MET A 1 87.06 94.75 -15.26
CA MET A 1 87.99 93.59 -15.34
C MET A 1 87.43 92.67 -16.42
N SER A 2 88.22 92.39 -17.46
CA SER A 2 87.80 91.71 -18.70
C SER A 2 88.07 90.21 -18.64
N ILE A 3 87.10 89.37 -19.02
CA ILE A 3 87.20 88.09 -19.76
C ILE A 3 85.81 87.88 -20.42
N LYS A 4 85.60 88.20 -21.71
CA LYS A 4 85.71 87.33 -22.92
C LYS A 4 84.95 85.99 -22.80
N ASP A 5 83.83 85.84 -23.50
CA ASP A 5 83.76 84.88 -24.62
C ASP A 5 82.49 85.04 -25.44
N HIS A 6 82.69 84.90 -26.75
CA HIS A 6 81.80 85.19 -27.85
C HIS A 6 80.83 84.03 -28.12
N SER A 7 79.59 84.36 -28.51
CA SER A 7 79.01 84.02 -29.82
C SER A 7 77.47 83.94 -29.74
N ASN A 8 76.81 84.73 -30.60
CA ASN A 8 75.38 84.67 -30.93
C ASN A 8 74.33 85.06 -29.87
N LEU A 9 74.47 86.22 -29.23
CA LEU A 9 73.34 87.03 -28.76
C LEU A 9 73.74 88.51 -28.81
N SER A 10 72.82 89.37 -29.26
CA SER A 10 72.99 90.80 -29.48
C SER A 10 73.63 91.50 -28.26
N VAL A 11 74.77 92.15 -28.46
CA VAL A 11 75.40 92.98 -27.42
C VAL A 11 74.47 94.17 -27.13
N ILE A 12 73.66 94.08 -26.08
CA ILE A 12 72.85 95.20 -25.58
C ILE A 12 73.82 96.23 -25.00
N THR A 13 74.16 97.22 -25.81
CA THR A 13 75.03 98.31 -25.38
C THR A 13 74.15 99.33 -24.66
N ILE A 14 73.99 99.18 -23.34
CA ILE A 14 73.30 100.20 -22.52
C ILE A 14 74.12 101.48 -22.64
N GLN A 15 73.51 102.56 -23.14
CA GLN A 15 74.20 103.83 -23.27
C GLN A 15 74.67 104.32 -21.90
N SER A 16 75.90 104.86 -21.81
CA SER A 16 76.47 105.34 -20.53
C SER A 16 75.54 106.34 -19.82
N SER A 17 74.79 107.12 -20.59
CA SER A 17 73.79 108.08 -20.13
C SER A 17 72.64 107.45 -19.31
N GLU A 18 72.23 106.22 -19.60
CA GLU A 18 71.16 105.53 -18.86
C GLU A 18 71.66 104.94 -17.55
N LEU A 19 72.89 104.43 -17.53
CA LEU A 19 73.51 103.91 -16.31
C LEU A 19 73.72 105.03 -15.28
N ASP A 20 74.09 106.22 -15.75
CA ASP A 20 74.24 107.42 -14.91
C ASP A 20 72.88 107.93 -14.40
N ARG A 21 71.81 107.86 -15.21
CA ARG A 21 70.44 108.17 -14.76
C ARG A 21 69.96 107.20 -13.68
N LEU A 22 70.28 105.91 -13.80
CA LEU A 22 69.89 104.91 -12.79
C LEU A 22 70.60 105.16 -11.46
N ARG A 23 71.90 105.44 -11.50
CA ARG A 23 72.67 105.82 -10.30
C ARG A 23 72.12 107.07 -9.66
N SER A 24 71.74 108.08 -10.46
CA SER A 24 71.08 109.29 -9.95
C SER A 24 69.75 109.00 -9.26
N ASN A 25 68.92 108.10 -9.81
CA ASN A 25 67.61 107.75 -9.23
C ASN A 25 67.73 106.91 -7.97
N VAL A 26 68.65 105.95 -7.92
CA VAL A 26 68.98 105.22 -6.68
C VAL A 26 69.47 106.20 -5.62
N LEU A 27 70.34 107.13 -5.97
CA LEU A 27 70.80 108.15 -5.03
C LEU A 27 69.65 109.04 -4.53
N LYS A 28 68.74 109.49 -5.41
CA LYS A 28 67.56 110.29 -5.02
C LYS A 28 66.62 109.54 -4.08
N THR A 29 66.38 108.26 -4.35
CA THR A 29 65.51 107.41 -3.49
C THR A 29 66.18 107.10 -2.16
N GLN A 30 67.49 106.84 -2.15
CA GLN A 30 68.27 106.70 -0.92
C GLN A 30 68.29 107.99 -0.10
N ILE A 31 68.44 109.16 -0.74
CA ILE A 31 68.33 110.46 -0.06
C ILE A 31 66.93 110.66 0.51
N ALA A 32 65.86 110.27 -0.21
CA ALA A 32 64.48 110.37 0.28
C ALA A 32 64.23 109.43 1.48
N ALA A 33 64.69 108.18 1.40
CA ALA A 33 64.64 107.23 2.51
C ALA A 33 65.42 107.75 3.71
N TYR A 34 66.62 108.28 3.48
CA TYR A 34 67.44 108.89 4.54
C TYR A 34 66.75 110.09 5.17
N ARG A 35 66.07 110.95 4.39
CA ARG A 35 65.28 112.07 4.93
C ARG A 35 64.10 111.61 5.79
N LEU A 36 63.43 110.52 5.42
CA LEU A 36 62.33 109.95 6.23
C LEU A 36 62.86 109.33 7.53
N LEU A 37 63.94 108.55 7.45
CA LEU A 37 64.59 107.96 8.62
C LEU A 37 65.16 109.02 9.56
N ALA A 38 65.80 110.07 9.03
CA ALA A 38 66.28 111.20 9.81
C ALA A 38 65.14 111.95 10.52
N ARG A 39 63.93 111.94 9.97
CA ARG A 39 62.70 112.49 10.57
C ARG A 39 61.91 111.48 11.39
N ASN A 40 62.46 110.29 11.62
CA ASN A 40 61.84 109.19 12.36
C ASN A 40 60.46 108.76 11.81
N LEU A 41 60.29 108.87 10.49
CA LEU A 41 59.10 108.41 9.78
C LEU A 41 59.34 107.01 9.19
N PRO A 42 58.32 106.14 9.16
CA PRO A 42 58.47 104.80 8.60
C PRO A 42 58.73 104.88 7.09
N VAL A 43 59.71 104.11 6.62
CA VAL A 43 59.97 103.90 5.19
C VAL A 43 59.11 102.74 4.72
N SER A 44 58.35 102.93 3.65
CA SER A 44 57.53 101.86 3.08
C SER A 44 58.41 100.79 2.41
N ASP A 45 57.97 99.53 2.42
CA ASP A 45 58.71 98.41 1.82
C ASP A 45 58.99 98.65 0.32
N SER A 46 58.09 99.34 -0.39
CA SER A 46 58.28 99.75 -1.78
C SER A 46 59.47 100.70 -1.97
N LEU A 47 59.65 101.65 -1.05
CA LEU A 47 60.74 102.64 -1.11
C LEU A 47 62.08 102.01 -0.68
N LEU A 48 62.04 101.07 0.27
CA LEU A 48 63.19 100.21 0.65
C LEU A 48 63.68 99.37 -0.54
N ASN A 49 62.78 98.72 -1.26
CA ASN A 49 63.13 97.93 -2.44
C ASN A 49 63.71 98.82 -3.56
N ALA A 50 63.20 100.04 -3.73
CA ALA A 50 63.71 101.00 -4.70
C ALA A 50 65.13 101.51 -4.38
N CYS A 51 65.60 101.46 -3.13
CA CYS A 51 66.95 101.89 -2.78
C CYS A 51 68.06 100.90 -3.21
N SER A 52 67.70 99.68 -3.64
CA SER A 52 68.66 98.65 -4.05
C SER A 52 69.06 98.79 -5.53
N TYR A 53 70.34 99.08 -5.81
CA TYR A 53 70.87 99.20 -7.17
C TYR A 53 70.71 97.91 -7.98
N LYS A 54 70.84 96.75 -7.32
CA LYS A 54 70.68 95.43 -7.94
C LYS A 54 69.23 95.17 -8.35
N ALA A 55 68.27 95.58 -7.51
CA ALA A 55 66.84 95.46 -7.82
C ALA A 55 66.43 96.37 -8.99
N GLN A 56 66.93 97.62 -9.03
CA GLN A 56 66.62 98.55 -10.13
C GLN A 56 67.26 98.15 -11.47
N LEU A 57 68.49 97.61 -11.46
CA LEU A 57 69.13 97.08 -12.68
C LEU A 57 68.33 95.91 -13.27
N ALA A 58 67.86 94.99 -12.42
CA ALA A 58 67.01 93.87 -12.86
C ALA A 58 65.73 94.37 -13.54
N THR A 59 65.10 95.43 -13.01
CA THR A 59 63.89 96.01 -13.61
C THR A 59 64.17 96.66 -14.99
N VAL A 60 65.33 97.26 -15.19
CA VAL A 60 65.70 97.87 -16.50
C VAL A 60 66.01 96.82 -17.56
N PHE A 61 66.73 95.76 -17.19
CA PHE A 61 66.94 94.62 -18.07
C PHE A 61 65.61 93.99 -18.52
N HIS A 62 64.68 93.79 -17.59
CA HIS A 62 63.37 93.22 -17.90
C HIS A 62 62.55 94.08 -18.88
N ARG A 63 62.70 95.41 -18.79
CA ARG A 63 62.02 96.37 -19.68
C ARG A 63 62.59 96.37 -21.10
N HIS A 64 63.90 96.24 -21.26
CA HIS A 64 64.52 96.14 -22.59
C HIS A 64 64.12 94.83 -23.31
N LEU A 65 64.01 93.72 -22.58
CA LEU A 65 63.49 92.45 -23.12
C LEU A 65 62.04 92.58 -23.62
N GLN A 66 61.16 93.25 -22.86
CA GLN A 66 59.76 93.44 -23.25
C GLN A 66 59.56 94.38 -24.46
N GLN A 67 60.49 95.31 -24.71
CA GLN A 67 60.40 96.21 -25.87
C GLN A 67 60.72 95.52 -27.20
N GLN A 68 61.60 94.50 -27.21
CA GLN A 68 61.86 93.72 -28.43
C GLN A 68 60.67 92.81 -28.83
N GLU A 69 59.85 92.37 -27.88
CA GLU A 69 58.68 91.52 -28.16
C GLU A 69 57.47 92.30 -28.72
N GLN A 70 57.39 93.61 -28.51
CA GLN A 70 56.25 94.42 -28.96
C GLN A 70 56.31 94.91 -30.42
N ASP A 71 57.50 94.91 -31.06
CA ASP A 71 57.66 95.40 -32.43
C ASP A 71 57.25 94.38 -33.53
N GLN A 72 56.87 93.13 -33.18
CA GLN A 72 56.72 92.05 -34.17
C GLN A 72 55.31 91.61 -34.59
N THR A 73 54.17 92.05 -34.02
CA THR A 73 52.86 91.50 -34.46
C THR A 73 51.70 92.50 -34.52
N THR A 74 51.41 92.98 -35.73
CA THR A 74 50.14 93.59 -36.17
C THR A 74 49.41 92.67 -37.15
N ASN A 75 48.24 92.13 -36.81
CA ASN A 75 47.08 91.99 -37.72
C ASN A 75 45.84 91.33 -37.05
N PRO A 76 44.60 91.82 -37.29
CA PRO A 76 43.37 91.29 -36.69
C PRO A 76 42.48 90.57 -37.72
N SER A 77 42.11 89.31 -37.47
CA SER A 77 40.80 88.77 -37.87
C SER A 77 40.56 87.37 -37.29
N LYS A 78 39.33 87.20 -36.76
CA LYS A 78 38.62 85.97 -36.37
C LYS A 78 38.84 85.38 -34.96
N PRO A 79 37.78 84.75 -34.40
CA PRO A 79 37.39 84.97 -33.00
C PRO A 79 37.55 83.75 -32.10
N ASN A 80 37.56 84.03 -30.79
CA ASN A 80 37.20 83.18 -29.66
C ASN A 80 37.39 81.67 -29.84
N SER A 81 38.63 81.24 -29.62
CA SER A 81 39.00 80.41 -28.47
C SER A 81 40.51 80.30 -28.53
N ILE A 82 41.17 80.24 -27.38
CA ILE A 82 42.36 79.42 -27.12
C ILE A 82 42.91 79.83 -25.75
N VAL A 83 42.77 78.86 -24.84
CA VAL A 83 43.81 78.41 -23.92
C VAL A 83 44.38 79.50 -23.01
N LEU A 84 43.87 79.52 -21.77
CA LEU A 84 44.63 79.98 -20.61
C LEU A 84 45.93 79.18 -20.58
N THR A 85 47.00 79.81 -21.08
CA THR A 85 48.36 79.32 -20.95
C THR A 85 48.74 79.39 -19.47
N ASN A 86 48.77 78.21 -18.85
CA ASN A 86 49.60 77.97 -17.69
C ASN A 86 51.05 78.30 -18.05
N VAL A 87 51.70 79.09 -17.20
CA VAL A 87 53.10 79.00 -16.70
C VAL A 87 53.34 80.35 -16.00
N SER A 88 53.78 80.51 -14.75
CA SER A 88 54.00 79.69 -13.57
C SER A 88 54.31 80.73 -12.48
N LYS A 89 53.70 80.61 -11.29
CA LYS A 89 54.37 81.09 -10.08
C LYS A 89 55.45 80.06 -9.74
N PRO A 90 56.67 80.45 -9.34
CA PRO A 90 57.67 79.49 -8.91
C PRO A 90 57.35 78.96 -7.51
N ASP A 91 57.24 77.64 -7.47
CA ASP A 91 57.77 76.71 -6.46
C ASP A 91 57.46 76.95 -4.98
N ASP A 92 56.50 76.17 -4.47
CA ASP A 92 56.85 75.19 -3.43
C ASP A 92 56.03 73.90 -3.65
N PRO A 93 56.64 72.71 -3.54
CA PRO A 93 56.22 71.52 -4.25
C PRO A 93 55.22 70.67 -3.45
N ASN A 94 54.49 69.86 -4.22
CA ASN A 94 53.86 68.60 -3.80
C ASN A 94 52.43 68.69 -3.23
N VAL A 95 51.48 69.03 -4.10
CA VAL A 95 50.08 68.57 -3.96
C VAL A 95 49.62 68.05 -5.32
N ASP A 96 49.95 66.79 -5.63
CA ASP A 96 49.30 66.05 -6.70
C ASP A 96 47.92 65.58 -6.22
N GLY A 97 46.89 66.14 -6.87
CA GLY A 97 45.50 65.75 -6.69
C GLY A 97 45.17 64.47 -7.45
N ALA A 98 44.81 63.42 -6.71
CA ALA A 98 44.09 62.28 -7.24
C ALA A 98 42.70 62.20 -6.59
N SER A 99 41.64 62.40 -7.37
CA SER A 99 40.26 62.13 -6.96
C SER A 99 40.09 60.63 -6.70
N LYS A 100 39.99 60.22 -5.43
CA LYS A 100 39.69 58.83 -5.05
C LYS A 100 38.18 58.57 -5.12
N THR A 101 37.80 57.54 -5.87
CA THR A 101 36.43 56.99 -5.89
C THR A 101 36.33 55.86 -4.86
N PHE A 102 35.28 55.87 -4.02
CA PHE A 102 35.06 54.86 -2.98
C PHE A 102 34.01 53.84 -3.42
N SER A 103 34.24 52.56 -3.15
CA SER A 103 33.34 51.48 -3.59
C SER A 103 32.16 51.23 -2.64
N SER A 104 32.23 51.75 -1.41
CA SER A 104 31.17 51.62 -0.39
C SER A 104 31.17 52.80 0.59
N ALA A 105 30.00 53.17 1.10
CA ALA A 105 29.86 54.23 2.11
C ALA A 105 30.66 53.96 3.39
N ARG A 106 30.89 52.68 3.74
CA ARG A 106 31.73 52.29 4.88
C ARG A 106 33.21 52.58 4.64
N GLU A 107 33.66 52.40 3.40
CA GLU A 107 35.04 52.65 2.97
C GLU A 107 35.35 54.15 2.95
N MET A 108 34.39 54.95 2.46
CA MET A 108 34.46 56.41 2.54
C MET A 108 34.49 56.90 3.99
N TYR A 109 33.66 56.33 4.87
CA TYR A 109 33.61 56.74 6.28
C TYR A 109 34.89 56.35 7.03
N GLN A 110 35.47 55.17 6.77
CA GLN A 110 36.77 54.78 7.34
C GLN A 110 37.91 55.67 6.84
N TRP A 111 37.94 56.02 5.55
CA TRP A 111 38.92 56.96 5.01
C TRP A 111 38.78 58.36 5.62
N LEU A 112 37.55 58.84 5.83
CA LEU A 112 37.31 60.15 6.43
C LEU A 112 37.72 60.19 7.91
N VAL A 113 37.42 59.12 8.66
CA VAL A 113 37.81 59.01 10.08
C VAL A 113 39.33 58.92 10.22
N GLN A 114 40.02 58.14 9.37
CA GLN A 114 41.49 58.08 9.36
C GLN A 114 42.13 59.43 9.04
N ASN A 115 41.62 60.19 8.07
CA ASN A 115 42.19 61.49 7.73
C ASN A 115 41.87 62.58 8.75
N ILE A 116 40.71 62.53 9.42
CA ILE A 116 40.38 63.45 10.51
C ILE A 116 41.19 63.11 11.76
N GLU A 117 41.43 61.84 12.05
CA GLU A 117 42.32 61.41 13.12
C GLU A 117 43.79 61.75 12.81
N GLU A 118 44.30 61.57 11.59
CA GLU A 118 45.64 62.00 11.19
C GLU A 118 45.81 63.53 11.20
N ALA A 119 44.81 64.31 10.76
CA ALA A 119 44.81 65.77 10.84
C ALA A 119 44.65 66.33 12.26
N SER A 120 44.03 65.56 13.16
CA SER A 120 43.87 65.85 14.59
C SER A 120 45.12 65.47 15.39
N ILE A 121 45.76 64.33 15.08
CA ILE A 121 46.93 63.81 15.78
C ILE A 121 48.20 64.61 15.42
N HIS A 122 48.32 65.14 14.19
CA HIS A 122 49.41 66.06 13.82
C HIS A 122 49.29 67.50 14.41
N ARG A 123 48.20 67.84 15.13
CA ARG A 123 48.11 69.10 15.92
C ARG A 123 48.67 69.00 17.34
N THR A 124 49.26 67.87 17.72
CA THR A 124 49.88 67.67 19.04
C THR A 124 51.38 67.39 18.98
N GLN A 125 52.07 67.99 18.00
CA GLN A 125 53.51 68.25 18.12
C GLN A 125 53.73 69.73 18.39
N GLN A 126 54.23 70.00 19.61
CA GLN A 126 54.80 71.26 20.11
C GLN A 126 54.41 72.51 19.33
N HIS A 127 53.45 73.27 19.87
CA HIS A 127 53.42 74.71 19.63
C HIS A 127 54.86 75.25 19.79
N PRO A 128 55.44 75.93 18.79
CA PRO A 128 56.45 76.94 19.11
C PRO A 128 55.82 77.85 20.17
N ILE A 129 56.59 78.41 21.12
CA ILE A 129 56.03 79.29 22.16
C ILE A 129 55.35 80.49 21.46
N CYS A 130 54.06 80.35 21.18
CA CYS A 130 53.37 81.10 20.14
C CYS A 130 52.43 82.09 20.83
N LEU A 131 52.98 83.28 21.11
CA LEU A 131 52.34 84.55 20.77
C LEU A 131 50.83 84.63 21.08
N ASN A 132 50.49 85.06 22.30
CA ASN A 132 49.10 85.38 22.66
C ASN A 132 48.59 86.56 21.82
N PRO A 133 47.56 86.38 20.95
CA PRO A 133 47.10 87.42 20.03
C PRO A 133 46.54 88.66 20.75
N LEU A 134 45.92 88.49 21.92
CA LEU A 134 45.44 89.60 22.74
C LEU A 134 46.61 90.38 23.34
N TYR A 135 47.66 89.67 23.79
CA TYR A 135 48.87 90.32 24.29
C TYR A 135 49.61 91.07 23.20
N ILE A 136 49.73 90.48 21.99
CA ILE A 136 50.30 91.17 20.82
C ILE A 136 49.49 92.40 20.45
N GLN A 137 48.15 92.31 20.49
CA GLN A 137 47.28 93.46 20.21
C GLN A 137 47.45 94.56 21.25
N GLN A 138 47.48 94.21 22.54
CA GLN A 138 47.74 95.17 23.62
C GLN A 138 49.12 95.82 23.49
N GLU A 139 50.15 95.03 23.19
CA GLU A 139 51.50 95.57 22.97
C GLU A 139 51.56 96.45 21.71
N ARG A 140 50.84 96.11 20.64
CA ARG A 140 50.68 96.99 19.47
C ARG A 140 50.00 98.31 19.83
N ASP A 141 48.91 98.25 20.59
CA ASP A 141 48.16 99.44 21.02
C ASP A 141 48.99 100.33 21.95
N LYS A 142 49.74 99.74 22.90
CA LYS A 142 50.69 100.47 23.75
C LYS A 142 51.79 101.14 22.94
N ARG A 143 52.37 100.43 21.97
CA ARG A 143 53.41 101.01 21.09
C ARG A 143 52.87 102.15 20.24
N ALA A 144 51.65 102.00 19.71
CA ALA A 144 50.99 103.06 18.97
C ALA A 144 50.71 104.28 19.87
N TYR A 145 50.17 104.05 21.08
CA TYR A 145 49.93 105.11 22.06
C TYR A 145 51.21 105.84 22.44
N ASN A 146 52.29 105.12 22.77
CA ASN A 146 53.57 105.73 23.14
C ASN A 146 54.15 106.57 22.00
N ARG A 147 54.01 106.15 20.74
CA ARG A 147 54.42 106.96 19.57
C ARG A 147 53.58 108.22 19.42
N ILE A 148 52.27 108.13 19.60
CA ILE A 148 51.37 109.29 19.55
C ILE A 148 51.72 110.27 20.67
N SER A 149 51.93 109.79 21.90
CA SER A 149 52.31 110.62 23.05
C SER A 149 53.66 111.30 22.84
N LYS A 150 54.65 110.58 22.30
CA LYS A 150 55.94 111.17 21.93
C LYS A 150 55.77 112.27 20.88
N ARG A 151 54.95 112.02 19.85
CA ARG A 151 54.69 113.00 18.78
C ARG A 151 53.96 114.24 19.30
N ILE A 152 53.00 114.07 20.21
CA ILE A 152 52.33 115.20 20.88
C ILE A 152 53.36 116.02 21.66
N HIS A 153 54.23 115.37 22.44
CA HIS A 153 55.27 116.06 23.21
C HIS A 153 56.23 116.84 22.30
N GLU A 154 56.67 116.27 21.17
CA GLU A 154 57.47 116.96 20.17
C GLU A 154 56.76 118.19 19.58
N LEU A 155 55.47 118.08 19.27
CA LEU A 155 54.67 119.18 18.71
C LEU A 155 54.38 120.28 19.72
N GLU A 156 54.27 119.97 21.02
CA GLU A 156 54.05 120.93 22.10
C GLU A 156 55.30 121.76 22.43
N HIS A 157 56.50 121.18 22.28
CA HIS A 157 57.78 121.82 22.61
C HIS A 157 58.45 122.49 21.39
N MET A 158 57.72 122.63 20.28
CA MET A 158 58.22 123.35 19.10
C MET A 158 58.26 124.86 19.35
N PRO A 159 59.36 125.55 18.98
CA PRO A 159 59.52 126.98 19.24
C PRO A 159 58.46 127.83 18.52
N ALA A 160 57.91 128.82 19.21
CA ALA A 160 56.82 129.67 18.70
C ALA A 160 57.22 130.60 17.54
N ASN A 161 58.52 130.77 17.27
CA ASN A 161 59.08 131.66 16.23
C ASN A 161 59.13 131.02 14.82
N MET A 162 58.14 130.18 14.48
CA MET A 162 58.04 129.46 13.21
C MET A 162 57.15 130.21 12.21
N SER A 163 57.40 130.03 10.90
CA SER A 163 56.54 130.57 9.82
C SER A 163 55.07 130.21 10.04
N ASN A 164 54.17 131.17 9.76
CA ASN A 164 52.74 131.04 10.02
C ASN A 164 52.15 129.76 9.42
N GLU A 165 52.50 129.40 8.19
CA GLU A 165 51.95 128.22 7.53
C GLU A 165 52.36 126.90 8.21
N LEU A 166 53.63 126.77 8.62
CA LEU A 166 54.14 125.61 9.35
C LEU A 166 53.53 125.52 10.73
N ARG A 167 53.34 126.67 11.39
CA ARG A 167 52.66 126.76 12.68
C ARG A 167 51.22 126.29 12.59
N THR A 168 50.47 126.69 11.57
CA THR A 168 49.07 126.23 11.39
C THR A 168 49.00 124.72 11.16
N ARG A 169 49.88 124.16 10.32
CA ARG A 169 49.93 122.71 10.07
C ARG A 169 50.29 121.91 11.33
N ALA A 170 51.29 122.37 12.09
CA ALA A 170 51.66 121.75 13.37
C ALA A 170 50.53 121.84 14.40
N LEU A 171 49.80 122.96 14.46
CA LEU A 171 48.63 123.12 15.33
C LEU A 171 47.48 122.21 14.91
N ILE A 172 47.22 122.03 13.61
CA ILE A 172 46.21 121.09 13.11
C ILE A 172 46.57 119.66 13.51
N GLU A 173 47.83 119.25 13.28
CA GLU A 173 48.32 117.91 13.66
C GLU A 173 48.17 117.70 15.18
N LEU A 174 48.64 118.65 16.00
CA LEU A 174 48.53 118.60 17.46
C LEU A 174 47.06 118.51 17.93
N LYS A 175 46.18 119.36 17.41
CA LYS A 175 44.75 119.35 17.77
C LYS A 175 44.07 118.06 17.32
N SER A 176 44.38 117.55 16.12
CA SER A 176 43.80 116.30 15.63
C SER A 176 44.19 115.09 16.47
N LEU A 177 45.46 115.03 16.94
CA LEU A 177 45.93 113.97 17.84
C LEU A 177 45.32 114.09 19.23
N LYS A 178 45.17 115.31 19.78
CA LYS A 178 44.47 115.52 21.06
C LYS A 178 42.99 115.16 21.00
N LEU A 179 42.34 115.35 19.85
CA LEU A 179 40.92 115.02 19.63
C LEU A 179 40.69 113.54 19.29
N LEU A 180 41.73 112.71 19.17
CA LEU A 180 41.60 111.30 18.79
C LEU A 180 40.70 110.51 19.77
N GLN A 181 40.82 110.76 21.07
CA GLN A 181 39.99 110.09 22.08
C GLN A 181 38.51 110.47 21.93
N PHE A 182 38.24 111.76 21.70
CA PHE A 182 36.89 112.27 21.46
C PHE A 182 36.26 111.68 20.20
N GLN A 183 37.03 111.60 19.11
CA GLN A 183 36.58 110.96 17.86
C GLN A 183 36.25 109.47 18.08
N LYS A 184 37.10 108.74 18.82
CA LYS A 184 36.84 107.33 19.16
C LYS A 184 35.57 107.18 20.01
N GLN A 185 35.36 108.08 20.96
CA GLN A 185 34.17 108.08 21.82
C GLN A 185 32.88 108.29 21.00
N ILE A 186 32.82 109.31 20.13
CA ILE A 186 31.65 109.54 19.28
C ILE A 186 31.36 108.34 18.38
N ARG A 187 32.38 107.79 17.73
CA ARG A 187 32.20 106.60 16.88
C ARG A 187 31.69 105.41 17.69
N HIS A 188 32.17 105.23 18.91
CA HIS A 188 31.71 104.17 19.80
C HIS A 188 30.26 104.38 20.23
N GLU A 189 29.86 105.62 20.53
CA GLU A 189 28.49 105.98 20.90
C GLU A 189 27.52 105.72 19.75
N VAL A 190 27.85 106.15 18.53
CA VAL A 190 27.06 105.88 17.31
C VAL A 190 26.92 104.39 17.04
N LEU A 191 27.99 103.61 17.21
CA LEU A 191 27.92 102.16 17.06
C LEU A 191 27.05 101.52 18.15
N ASN A 192 27.08 102.03 19.37
CA ASN A 192 26.30 101.49 20.48
C ASN A 192 24.82 101.84 20.37
N THR A 193 24.44 103.04 19.92
CA THR A 193 23.05 103.39 19.64
C THR A 193 22.50 102.53 18.50
N THR A 194 23.25 102.42 17.40
CA THR A 194 22.87 101.54 16.27
C THR A 194 22.66 100.09 16.74
N LYS A 195 23.55 99.56 17.59
CA LYS A 195 23.39 98.21 18.17
C LYS A 195 22.16 98.08 19.07
N LYS A 196 21.77 99.11 19.82
CA LYS A 196 20.57 99.04 20.68
C LYS A 196 19.29 98.99 19.85
N ASP A 197 19.20 99.79 18.79
CA ASP A 197 17.98 99.86 17.96
C ASP A 197 17.79 98.64 17.06
N THR A 198 18.88 97.97 16.68
CA THR A 198 18.81 96.76 15.84
C THR A 198 18.50 95.49 16.65
N PHE A 199 18.48 95.55 17.99
CA PHE A 199 18.31 94.37 18.85
C PHE A 199 16.94 94.32 19.54
N ILE A 200 16.12 93.31 19.21
CA ILE A 200 14.89 93.01 19.94
C ILE A 200 15.23 92.40 21.31
N GLN A 201 15.13 93.20 22.37
CA GLN A 201 15.51 92.75 23.74
C GLN A 201 14.67 91.58 24.28
N THR A 202 13.47 91.34 23.74
CA THR A 202 12.61 90.21 24.10
C THR A 202 13.28 88.85 23.87
N ALA A 203 14.22 88.75 22.93
CA ALA A 203 14.93 87.51 22.63
C ALA A 203 16.07 87.20 23.62
N LEU A 204 16.67 88.23 24.23
CA LEU A 204 17.80 88.07 25.16
C LEU A 204 17.35 87.73 26.58
N ASN A 205 16.19 88.22 27.03
CA ASN A 205 15.63 87.87 28.34
C ASN A 205 14.17 87.39 28.27
N PRO A 206 13.90 86.18 27.75
CA PRO A 206 12.56 85.61 27.73
C PRO A 206 11.95 85.41 29.12
N ARG A 207 12.80 85.29 30.16
CA ARG A 207 12.39 85.01 31.54
C ARG A 207 11.80 86.21 32.28
N ALA A 208 12.17 87.44 31.93
CA ALA A 208 11.64 88.65 32.57
C ALA A 208 10.15 88.87 32.25
N TYR A 209 9.70 88.37 31.09
CA TYR A 209 8.33 88.52 30.59
C TYR A 209 7.45 87.27 30.82
N LYS A 210 8.00 86.21 31.43
CA LYS A 210 7.29 84.97 31.71
C LYS A 210 6.72 84.98 33.12
N ARG A 211 5.38 85.02 33.27
CA ARG A 211 4.73 84.87 34.59
C ARG A 211 4.87 83.43 35.10
N PRO A 212 5.40 83.19 36.32
CA PRO A 212 5.50 81.84 36.86
C PRO A 212 4.13 81.34 37.32
N LYS A 213 3.65 80.21 36.76
CA LYS A 213 2.43 79.53 37.20
C LYS A 213 2.76 78.68 38.43
N ARG A 214 2.17 79.01 39.59
CA ARG A 214 2.26 78.18 40.81
C ARG A 214 1.15 77.13 40.79
N HIS A 215 1.53 75.85 40.82
CA HIS A 215 0.58 74.73 40.86
C HIS A 215 -0.02 74.59 42.25
N GLN A 216 -1.35 74.57 42.33
CA GLN A 216 -2.07 74.43 43.60
C GLN A 216 -2.35 72.95 43.90
N LEU A 217 -2.44 72.60 45.19
CA LEU A 217 -2.68 71.22 45.61
C LEU A 217 -4.00 70.65 45.06
N ARG A 218 -5.02 71.50 44.84
CA ARG A 218 -6.29 71.12 44.21
C ARG A 218 -6.11 70.66 42.77
N GLU A 219 -5.29 71.36 41.98
CA GLU A 219 -4.97 70.98 40.59
C GLU A 219 -4.15 69.68 40.53
N ALA A 220 -3.24 69.47 41.49
CA ALA A 220 -2.49 68.22 41.61
C ALA A 220 -3.41 67.03 41.95
N ARG A 221 -4.39 67.22 42.85
CA ARG A 221 -5.37 66.17 43.19
C ARG A 221 -6.32 65.85 42.04
N THR A 222 -6.81 66.85 41.30
CA THR A 222 -7.69 66.58 40.13
C THR A 222 -6.92 65.91 39.00
N THR A 223 -5.68 66.31 38.74
CA THR A 223 -4.82 65.64 37.75
C THR A 223 -4.52 64.20 38.14
N GLU A 224 -4.19 63.93 39.41
CA GLU A 224 -4.01 62.57 39.93
C GLU A 224 -5.30 61.74 39.84
N GLN A 225 -6.46 62.32 40.17
CA GLN A 225 -7.75 61.64 40.06
C GLN A 225 -8.07 61.27 38.60
N HIS A 226 -7.85 62.19 37.65
CA HIS A 226 -8.04 61.91 36.22
C HIS A 226 -7.01 60.91 35.67
N GLU A 227 -5.79 60.89 36.21
CA GLU A 227 -4.79 59.89 35.85
C GLU A 227 -5.18 58.50 36.37
N ARG A 228 -5.64 58.41 37.64
CA ARG A 228 -6.17 57.18 38.22
C ARG A 228 -7.39 56.67 37.44
N GLN A 229 -8.31 57.57 37.09
CA GLN A 229 -9.49 57.24 36.28
C GLN A 229 -9.09 56.75 34.89
N ARG A 230 -8.18 57.43 34.19
CA ARG A 230 -7.65 56.97 32.90
C ARG A 230 -6.95 55.62 33.01
N LYS A 231 -6.15 55.39 34.07
CA LYS A 231 -5.49 54.10 34.30
C LYS A 231 -6.52 52.98 34.53
N LEU A 232 -7.59 53.25 35.29
CA LEU A 232 -8.64 52.28 35.57
C LEU A 232 -9.47 51.98 34.32
N GLU A 233 -9.80 53.01 33.52
CA GLU A 233 -10.50 52.85 32.25
C GLU A 233 -9.64 52.09 31.22
N ILE A 234 -8.34 52.37 31.13
CA ILE A 234 -7.42 51.59 30.28
C ILE A 234 -7.37 50.14 30.73
N LYS A 235 -7.33 49.87 32.05
CA LYS A 235 -7.37 48.51 32.58
C LYS A 235 -8.69 47.81 32.25
N GLN A 236 -9.83 48.47 32.47
CA GLN A 236 -11.15 47.94 32.11
C GLN A 236 -11.25 47.68 30.61
N ARG A 237 -10.87 48.63 29.75
CA ARG A 237 -10.84 48.42 28.30
C ARG A 237 -9.95 47.25 27.88
N LYS A 238 -8.84 46.99 28.59
CA LYS A 238 -8.00 45.80 28.36
C LYS A 238 -8.71 44.52 28.76
N VAL A 239 -9.37 44.50 29.92
CA VAL A 239 -10.16 43.36 30.39
C VAL A 239 -11.34 43.09 29.45
N ASP A 240 -12.08 44.12 29.05
CA ASP A 240 -13.22 44.00 28.13
C ASP A 240 -12.79 43.51 26.75
N LYS A 241 -11.66 44.00 26.23
CA LYS A 241 -11.10 43.49 24.96
C LYS A 241 -10.73 42.02 25.08
N HIS A 242 -10.11 41.62 26.19
CA HIS A 242 -9.75 40.24 26.44
C HIS A 242 -11.00 39.36 26.59
N GLN A 243 -12.02 39.82 27.32
CA GLN A 243 -13.28 39.13 27.49
C GLN A 243 -14.04 38.97 26.17
N LYS A 244 -14.09 40.01 25.33
CA LYS A 244 -14.68 39.94 23.98
C LYS A 244 -13.93 38.95 23.09
N LEU A 245 -12.60 38.92 23.16
CA LEU A 245 -11.80 37.95 22.43
C LEU A 245 -12.11 36.52 22.90
N LEU A 246 -12.14 36.28 24.21
CA LEU A 246 -12.49 34.97 24.77
C LEU A 246 -13.92 34.56 24.38
N GLN A 247 -14.87 35.48 24.44
CA GLN A 247 -16.25 35.22 24.05
C GLN A 247 -16.35 34.89 22.55
N ALA A 248 -15.64 35.62 21.68
CA ALA A 248 -15.59 35.32 20.26
C ALA A 248 -14.93 33.95 19.96
N ILE A 249 -13.88 33.58 20.71
CA ILE A 249 -13.25 32.26 20.61
C ILE A 249 -14.23 31.17 21.03
N LEU A 250 -14.96 31.37 22.13
CA LEU A 250 -15.91 30.39 22.65
C LEU A 250 -17.14 30.24 21.73
N THR A 251 -17.67 31.33 21.17
CA THR A 251 -18.76 31.27 20.19
C THR A 251 -18.30 30.55 18.93
N HIS A 252 -17.12 30.90 18.39
CA HIS A 252 -16.57 30.22 17.22
C HIS A 252 -16.32 28.72 17.51
N ALA A 253 -15.82 28.37 18.70
CA ALA A 253 -15.65 26.97 19.10
C ALA A 253 -16.99 26.22 19.27
N GLY A 254 -18.05 26.93 19.66
CA GLY A 254 -19.43 26.42 19.65
C GLY A 254 -19.90 26.13 18.23
N ASP A 255 -19.83 27.13 17.36
CA ASP A 255 -20.26 27.06 15.96
C ASP A 255 -19.47 26.01 15.19
N PHE A 256 -18.16 25.91 15.42
CA PHE A 256 -17.29 24.91 14.81
C PHE A 256 -17.69 23.49 15.22
N ARG A 257 -17.95 23.26 16.52
CA ARG A 257 -18.43 21.96 17.00
C ARG A 257 -19.79 21.61 16.42
N GLU A 258 -20.69 22.59 16.31
CA GLU A 258 -22.01 22.37 15.75
C GLU A 258 -21.96 22.11 14.23
N TYR A 259 -21.11 22.83 13.50
CA TYR A 259 -20.83 22.58 12.08
C TYR A 259 -20.35 21.15 11.85
N HIS A 260 -19.33 20.71 12.59
CA HIS A 260 -18.82 19.33 12.46
C HIS A 260 -19.86 18.29 12.88
N ARG A 261 -20.69 18.58 13.88
CA ARG A 261 -21.79 17.71 14.28
C ARG A 261 -22.85 17.61 13.17
N ARG A 262 -23.23 18.73 12.54
CA ARG A 262 -24.18 18.77 11.40
C ARG A 262 -23.61 18.08 10.16
N TYR A 263 -22.32 18.26 9.89
CA TYR A 263 -21.63 17.56 8.81
C TYR A 263 -21.64 16.06 9.05
N ALA A 264 -21.24 15.59 10.25
CA ALA A 264 -21.27 14.17 10.61
C ALA A 264 -22.68 13.57 10.52
N MET A 265 -23.72 14.31 10.96
CA MET A 265 -25.11 13.88 10.81
C MET A 265 -25.51 13.76 9.34
N THR A 266 -25.14 14.73 8.50
CA THR A 266 -25.42 14.70 7.06
C THR A 266 -24.70 13.54 6.37
N THR A 267 -23.42 13.33 6.66
CA THR A 267 -22.64 12.20 6.15
C THR A 267 -23.24 10.86 6.58
N THR A 268 -23.69 10.75 7.84
CA THR A 268 -24.36 9.53 8.34
C THR A 268 -25.71 9.32 7.63
N ARG A 269 -26.48 10.39 7.41
CA ARG A 269 -27.76 10.32 6.70
C ARG A 269 -27.57 9.92 5.23
N MET A 270 -26.57 10.49 4.56
CA MET A 270 -26.20 10.12 3.20
C MET A 270 -25.70 8.68 3.13
N SER A 271 -24.84 8.25 4.06
CA SER A 271 -24.38 6.87 4.16
C SER A 271 -25.53 5.88 4.38
N LYS A 272 -26.53 6.23 5.20
CA LYS A 272 -27.73 5.41 5.40
C LYS A 272 -28.62 5.37 4.14
N ALA A 273 -28.77 6.48 3.44
CA ALA A 273 -29.51 6.52 2.18
C ALA A 273 -28.82 5.67 1.09
N ILE A 274 -27.49 5.77 1.00
CA ILE A 274 -26.67 4.95 0.11
C ILE A 274 -26.76 3.46 0.49
N GLN A 275 -26.65 3.12 1.78
CA GLN A 275 -26.86 1.75 2.26
C GLN A 275 -28.25 1.23 1.94
N SER A 276 -29.30 2.05 2.11
CA SER A 276 -30.67 1.65 1.78
C SER A 276 -30.86 1.47 0.28
N TYR A 277 -30.23 2.30 -0.55
CA TYR A 277 -30.23 2.16 -2.00
C TYR A 277 -29.55 0.85 -2.40
N PHE A 278 -28.34 0.59 -1.90
CA PHE A 278 -27.63 -0.66 -2.14
C PHE A 278 -28.38 -1.88 -1.59
N ALA A 279 -29.01 -1.80 -0.42
CA ALA A 279 -29.79 -2.90 0.13
C ALA A 279 -31.10 -3.18 -0.63
N ASN A 280 -31.65 -2.18 -1.33
CA ASN A 280 -32.81 -2.35 -2.20
C ASN A 280 -32.39 -2.91 -3.56
N THR A 281 -31.32 -2.38 -4.16
CA THR A 281 -30.79 -2.95 -5.42
C THR A 281 -30.27 -4.37 -5.21
N GLU A 282 -29.63 -4.66 -4.09
CA GLU A 282 -29.21 -6.01 -3.72
C GLU A 282 -30.43 -6.93 -3.54
N ARG A 283 -31.52 -6.46 -2.93
CA ARG A 283 -32.78 -7.25 -2.85
C ARG A 283 -33.40 -7.53 -4.21
N GLU A 284 -33.37 -6.60 -5.14
CA GLU A 284 -33.84 -6.83 -6.52
C GLU A 284 -32.94 -7.82 -7.26
N LEU A 285 -31.62 -7.65 -7.16
CA LEU A 285 -30.64 -8.58 -7.72
C LEU A 285 -30.73 -9.98 -7.11
N ILE A 286 -31.02 -10.11 -5.81
CA ILE A 286 -31.25 -11.40 -5.14
C ILE A 286 -32.52 -12.05 -5.69
N LYS A 287 -33.62 -11.32 -5.86
CA LYS A 287 -34.85 -11.87 -6.46
C LYS A 287 -34.65 -12.31 -7.90
N GLU A 288 -33.91 -11.54 -8.70
CA GLU A 288 -33.54 -11.93 -10.06
C GLU A 288 -32.63 -13.15 -10.07
N ARG A 289 -31.65 -13.22 -9.16
CA ARG A 289 -30.76 -14.37 -8.98
C ARG A 289 -31.54 -15.62 -8.57
N GLU A 290 -32.45 -15.53 -7.60
CA GLU A 290 -33.31 -16.66 -7.18
C GLU A 290 -34.20 -17.16 -8.33
N ARG A 291 -34.71 -16.26 -9.18
CA ARG A 291 -35.49 -16.64 -10.36
C ARG A 291 -34.63 -17.38 -11.37
N GLN A 292 -33.40 -16.91 -11.61
CA GLN A 292 -32.43 -17.55 -12.48
C GLN A 292 -31.92 -18.88 -11.91
N GLU A 293 -31.72 -18.97 -10.59
CA GLU A 293 -31.32 -20.20 -9.88
C GLU A 293 -32.42 -21.25 -9.96
N LYS A 294 -33.70 -20.88 -9.78
CA LYS A 294 -34.83 -21.81 -9.97
C LYS A 294 -34.90 -22.34 -11.39
N GLU A 295 -34.64 -21.51 -12.40
CA GLU A 295 -34.61 -21.95 -13.79
C GLU A 295 -33.40 -22.85 -14.10
N ARG A 296 -32.21 -22.53 -13.54
CA ARG A 296 -30.99 -23.35 -13.61
C ARG A 296 -31.16 -24.69 -12.91
N LEU A 297 -31.76 -24.72 -11.72
CA LEU A 297 -31.99 -25.94 -10.94
C LEU A 297 -33.00 -26.86 -11.63
N LYS A 298 -34.03 -26.29 -12.28
CA LYS A 298 -35.04 -27.04 -13.04
C LYS A 298 -34.45 -27.72 -14.28
N ARG A 299 -33.48 -27.09 -14.96
CA ARG A 299 -32.77 -27.72 -16.08
C ARG A 299 -31.73 -28.74 -15.63
N LEU A 300 -31.06 -28.49 -14.50
CA LEU A 300 -30.18 -29.48 -13.86
C LEU A 300 -30.97 -30.74 -13.46
N MET A 301 -32.22 -30.61 -13.01
CA MET A 301 -33.11 -31.75 -12.73
C MET A 301 -33.52 -32.54 -13.99
N ASN A 302 -33.45 -31.95 -15.19
CA ASN A 302 -33.84 -32.58 -16.47
C ASN A 302 -32.64 -33.21 -17.24
N GLU A 303 -31.54 -33.52 -16.55
CA GLU A 303 -30.42 -34.36 -17.07
C GLU A 303 -29.67 -33.91 -18.33
N ASP A 304 -29.85 -32.68 -18.80
CA ASP A 304 -29.16 -32.14 -19.98
C ASP A 304 -27.78 -31.54 -19.62
N GLU A 305 -26.72 -32.37 -19.64
CA GLU A 305 -25.33 -31.95 -19.36
C GLU A 305 -24.80 -30.96 -20.40
N ASP A 306 -25.24 -31.05 -21.65
CA ASP A 306 -24.74 -30.25 -22.78
C ASP A 306 -25.40 -28.87 -22.86
N GLY A 307 -26.69 -28.77 -22.52
CA GLY A 307 -27.37 -27.48 -22.34
C GLY A 307 -26.78 -26.66 -21.20
N TYR A 308 -26.37 -27.32 -20.10
CA TYR A 308 -25.70 -26.67 -18.97
C TYR A 308 -24.28 -26.21 -19.33
N ARG A 309 -23.51 -27.03 -20.07
CA ARG A 309 -22.16 -26.69 -20.52
C ARG A 309 -22.14 -25.47 -21.44
N LYS A 310 -23.06 -25.42 -22.42
CA LYS A 310 -23.22 -24.26 -23.30
C LYS A 310 -23.56 -22.99 -22.53
N LEU A 311 -24.42 -23.08 -21.50
CA LEU A 311 -24.80 -21.92 -20.67
C LEU A 311 -23.67 -21.45 -19.74
N VAL A 312 -22.82 -22.37 -19.26
CA VAL A 312 -21.61 -22.09 -18.46
C VAL A 312 -20.52 -21.43 -19.32
N ASP A 313 -20.32 -21.93 -20.54
CA ASP A 313 -19.37 -21.38 -21.52
C ASP A 313 -19.86 -20.03 -22.07
N GLU A 314 -21.16 -19.87 -22.34
CA GLU A 314 -21.80 -18.61 -22.72
C GLU A 314 -21.66 -17.53 -21.65
N LYS A 315 -21.83 -17.88 -20.36
CA LYS A 315 -21.72 -16.94 -19.24
C LYS A 315 -20.29 -16.73 -18.73
N LYS A 316 -19.27 -17.25 -19.43
CA LYS A 316 -17.84 -17.13 -19.05
C LYS A 316 -17.60 -17.42 -17.57
N HIS A 317 -18.27 -18.44 -17.00
CA HIS A 317 -17.97 -18.87 -15.64
C HIS A 317 -16.65 -19.65 -15.66
N ALA A 318 -15.54 -18.92 -15.80
CA ALA A 318 -14.19 -19.44 -15.92
C ALA A 318 -13.85 -20.43 -14.79
N ARG A 319 -14.43 -20.23 -13.60
CA ARG A 319 -14.30 -21.14 -12.44
C ARG A 319 -14.91 -22.52 -12.70
N LEU A 320 -16.15 -22.58 -13.19
CA LEU A 320 -16.83 -23.85 -13.46
C LEU A 320 -16.21 -24.55 -14.67
N ALA A 321 -15.85 -23.80 -15.72
CA ALA A 321 -15.13 -24.34 -16.87
C ALA A 321 -13.74 -24.89 -16.48
N LEU A 322 -12.99 -24.18 -15.64
CA LEU A 322 -11.71 -24.65 -15.11
C LEU A 322 -11.89 -25.91 -14.25
N LEU A 323 -12.89 -25.95 -13.37
CA LEU A 323 -13.20 -27.12 -12.55
C LEU A 323 -13.61 -28.33 -13.40
N LEU A 324 -14.39 -28.11 -14.45
CA LEU A 324 -14.73 -29.14 -15.45
C LEU A 324 -13.48 -29.67 -16.16
N SER A 325 -12.57 -28.79 -16.59
CA SER A 325 -11.31 -29.20 -17.24
C SER A 325 -10.36 -29.95 -16.29
N GLN A 326 -10.24 -29.52 -15.03
CA GLN A 326 -9.44 -30.18 -14.00
C GLN A 326 -10.02 -31.54 -13.63
N THR A 327 -11.35 -31.68 -13.63
CA THR A 327 -12.00 -32.98 -13.44
C THR A 327 -11.87 -33.88 -14.67
N ASP A 328 -11.82 -33.32 -15.90
CA ASP A 328 -11.64 -34.10 -17.14
C ASP A 328 -10.25 -34.73 -17.19
N THR A 329 -9.21 -33.93 -16.92
CA THR A 329 -7.82 -34.44 -16.84
C THR A 329 -7.67 -35.54 -15.80
N TYR A 330 -8.38 -35.44 -14.66
CA TYR A 330 -8.39 -36.50 -13.67
C TYR A 330 -9.11 -37.76 -14.16
N ILE A 331 -10.26 -37.63 -14.82
CA ILE A 331 -10.97 -38.78 -15.39
C ILE A 331 -10.08 -39.49 -16.41
N ASP A 332 -9.33 -38.76 -17.21
CA ASP A 332 -8.41 -39.35 -18.19
C ASP A 332 -7.21 -40.02 -17.52
N ASN A 333 -6.67 -39.42 -16.45
CA ASN A 333 -5.66 -40.09 -15.61
C ASN A 333 -6.23 -41.37 -14.96
N LEU A 334 -7.48 -41.36 -14.52
CA LEU A 334 -8.15 -42.51 -13.91
C LEU A 334 -8.42 -43.61 -14.95
N LYS A 335 -8.87 -43.24 -16.16
CA LYS A 335 -8.97 -44.17 -17.31
C LYS A 335 -7.63 -44.84 -17.59
N GLN A 336 -6.54 -44.08 -17.59
CA GLN A 336 -5.20 -44.61 -17.81
C GLN A 336 -4.78 -45.56 -16.68
N LEU A 337 -5.05 -45.21 -15.42
CA LEU A 337 -4.76 -46.05 -14.25
C LEU A 337 -5.59 -47.34 -14.24
N VAL A 338 -6.85 -47.31 -14.67
CA VAL A 338 -7.70 -48.50 -14.82
C VAL A 338 -7.15 -49.42 -15.92
N ARG A 339 -6.76 -48.86 -17.08
CA ARG A 339 -6.10 -49.64 -18.15
C ARG A 339 -4.79 -50.27 -17.66
N GLN A 340 -3.97 -49.53 -16.93
CA GLN A 340 -2.74 -50.05 -16.32
C GLN A 340 -3.02 -51.17 -15.30
N HIS A 341 -4.07 -51.01 -14.47
CA HIS A 341 -4.48 -52.03 -13.51
C HIS A 341 -4.94 -53.32 -14.20
N GLN A 342 -5.73 -53.21 -15.26
CA GLN A 342 -6.15 -54.35 -16.09
C GLN A 342 -4.95 -55.09 -16.69
N GLN A 343 -3.95 -54.36 -17.21
CA GLN A 343 -2.72 -54.94 -17.77
C GLN A 343 -1.83 -55.59 -16.70
N ALA A 344 -1.68 -54.96 -15.53
CA ALA A 344 -0.90 -55.48 -14.41
C ALA A 344 -1.51 -56.77 -13.82
N ASN A 345 -2.84 -56.87 -13.74
CA ASN A 345 -3.48 -58.10 -13.28
C ASN A 345 -3.46 -59.20 -14.34
N ARG A 346 -3.56 -58.86 -15.64
CA ARG A 346 -3.40 -59.84 -16.74
C ARG A 346 -2.02 -60.50 -16.76
N SER A 347 -0.96 -59.74 -16.48
CA SER A 347 0.42 -60.28 -16.45
C SER A 347 0.69 -61.15 -15.22
N ARG A 348 0.04 -60.90 -14.08
CA ARG A 348 0.15 -61.72 -12.85
C ARG A 348 -0.58 -63.08 -12.92
N GLY A 349 -1.53 -63.24 -13.82
CA GLY A 349 -2.32 -64.47 -13.99
C GLY A 349 -1.70 -65.53 -14.90
N ARG A 350 -0.50 -65.30 -15.46
CA ARG A 350 0.16 -66.23 -16.39
C ARG A 350 1.24 -67.06 -15.65
N PRO A 351 1.20 -68.40 -15.65
CA PRO A 351 2.34 -69.19 -15.18
C PRO A 351 3.55 -68.98 -16.11
N PRO A 352 4.80 -69.12 -15.62
CA PRO A 352 5.98 -68.84 -16.41
C PRO A 352 6.08 -69.86 -17.55
N LYS A 353 6.08 -69.38 -18.80
CA LYS A 353 6.40 -70.22 -19.96
C LYS A 353 7.91 -70.33 -20.09
N ILE A 354 8.38 -71.57 -20.16
CA ILE A 354 9.73 -71.96 -20.55
C ILE A 354 9.94 -71.55 -22.02
N ASN A 355 11.14 -71.04 -22.30
CA ASN A 355 11.61 -70.52 -23.59
C ASN A 355 11.48 -71.51 -24.75
N SER A 356 11.12 -70.98 -25.93
CA SER A 356 11.66 -71.41 -27.23
C SER A 356 11.43 -70.30 -28.27
N ASP A 357 12.49 -69.51 -28.47
CA ASP A 357 13.02 -68.80 -29.64
C ASP A 357 12.15 -68.14 -30.76
N PRO A 358 12.74 -67.14 -31.46
CA PRO A 358 12.03 -66.05 -32.12
C PRO A 358 12.06 -66.14 -33.66
N SER A 359 11.02 -65.67 -34.32
CA SER A 359 11.12 -65.23 -35.72
C SER A 359 9.94 -64.33 -36.13
N GLU A 360 10.30 -63.31 -36.90
CA GLU A 360 9.50 -62.49 -37.83
C GLU A 360 8.99 -61.13 -37.34
N GLU A 361 9.82 -60.13 -37.66
CA GLU A 361 9.49 -58.72 -37.76
C GLU A 361 8.70 -58.39 -39.04
N ALA A 362 7.91 -57.31 -38.90
CA ALA A 362 7.59 -56.29 -39.90
C ALA A 362 6.68 -56.66 -41.09
N ARG A 363 5.53 -55.95 -41.16
CA ARG A 363 5.19 -55.09 -42.31
C ARG A 363 4.01 -54.14 -42.00
N THR A 364 4.35 -52.87 -42.04
CA THR A 364 3.53 -51.66 -42.08
C THR A 364 2.75 -51.57 -43.39
N ILE A 365 1.43 -51.29 -43.37
CA ILE A 365 0.71 -50.67 -44.50
C ILE A 365 -0.47 -49.83 -43.97
N THR A 366 -0.41 -48.51 -44.20
CA THR A 366 -1.56 -47.61 -44.43
C THR A 366 -1.82 -47.52 -45.95
N PRO A 367 -3.06 -47.25 -46.43
CA PRO A 367 -3.42 -45.91 -46.94
C PRO A 367 -4.91 -45.52 -46.68
N ILE A 368 -5.32 -44.27 -46.35
CA ILE A 368 -5.60 -43.00 -47.09
C ILE A 368 -6.68 -43.05 -48.22
N THR A 369 -7.72 -42.18 -48.07
CA THR A 369 -8.65 -41.53 -49.05
C THR A 369 -9.73 -42.42 -49.71
N THR A 370 -10.97 -42.00 -49.99
CA THR A 370 -11.51 -40.69 -50.43
C THR A 370 -13.06 -40.65 -50.32
N THR A 371 -13.58 -39.44 -50.31
CA THR A 371 -14.96 -38.93 -50.48
C THR A 371 -15.83 -39.56 -51.59
N SER A 372 -17.15 -39.64 -51.38
CA SER A 372 -18.18 -38.97 -52.24
C SER A 372 -19.61 -39.34 -51.85
N SER A 373 -20.41 -38.29 -51.74
CA SER A 373 -21.87 -38.21 -51.61
C SER A 373 -22.63 -38.86 -52.78
N THR A 374 -23.82 -39.41 -52.53
CA THR A 374 -24.93 -39.34 -53.50
C THR A 374 -26.28 -39.41 -52.80
N GLU A 375 -27.15 -38.52 -53.24
CA GLU A 375 -28.51 -38.19 -52.80
C GLU A 375 -29.54 -39.24 -53.23
N GLN A 376 -30.73 -39.21 -52.60
CA GLN A 376 -32.10 -39.38 -53.16
C GLN A 376 -33.03 -39.82 -52.01
N GLN A 377 -34.27 -39.38 -51.84
CA GLN A 377 -35.11 -38.31 -52.38
C GLN A 377 -36.34 -38.25 -51.44
N LEU A 378 -36.94 -37.07 -51.29
CA LEU A 378 -38.18 -36.84 -50.53
C LEU A 378 -39.40 -37.44 -51.25
N GLU A 379 -40.42 -37.84 -50.49
CA GLU A 379 -41.80 -37.55 -50.88
C GLU A 379 -42.76 -37.51 -49.68
N SER A 380 -43.55 -36.44 -49.66
CA SER A 380 -44.58 -36.08 -48.69
C SER A 380 -45.95 -36.58 -49.14
N THR A 381 -46.78 -37.09 -48.23
CA THR A 381 -48.24 -37.12 -48.45
C THR A 381 -48.98 -36.97 -47.13
N SER A 382 -49.84 -35.96 -47.07
CA SER A 382 -50.74 -35.62 -45.98
C SER A 382 -52.12 -36.24 -46.21
N ILE A 383 -52.66 -36.96 -45.23
CA ILE A 383 -54.11 -37.21 -45.08
C ILE A 383 -54.44 -37.11 -43.59
N ASP A 384 -55.32 -36.16 -43.26
CA ASP A 384 -55.96 -35.99 -41.95
C ASP A 384 -57.02 -37.08 -41.74
N GLU A 385 -56.99 -37.74 -40.57
CA GLU A 385 -58.21 -38.26 -39.93
C GLU A 385 -58.02 -38.27 -38.41
N GLN A 386 -58.80 -37.42 -37.74
CA GLN A 386 -58.88 -37.33 -36.28
C GLN A 386 -59.75 -38.47 -35.73
N THR A 387 -59.21 -39.30 -34.83
CA THR A 387 -59.98 -39.89 -33.72
C THR A 387 -59.10 -40.04 -32.48
N ASP A 388 -59.67 -39.66 -31.34
CA ASP A 388 -59.11 -39.70 -29.99
C ASP A 388 -58.64 -41.10 -29.55
N THR A 389 -57.57 -41.19 -28.76
CA THR A 389 -57.59 -41.58 -27.33
C THR A 389 -56.20 -41.97 -26.81
N ASP A 390 -55.98 -41.70 -25.52
CA ASP A 390 -54.72 -41.56 -24.77
C ASP A 390 -53.74 -42.77 -24.69
N GLU A 391 -53.86 -43.80 -25.54
CA GLU A 391 -52.94 -44.95 -25.54
C GLU A 391 -51.62 -44.68 -26.28
N ALA A 392 -51.65 -43.95 -27.40
CA ALA A 392 -50.44 -43.66 -28.19
C ALA A 392 -49.42 -42.76 -27.46
N LYS A 393 -49.86 -41.93 -26.50
CA LYS A 393 -48.95 -41.12 -25.66
C LYS A 393 -48.22 -41.96 -24.61
N ARG A 394 -48.80 -43.05 -24.12
CA ARG A 394 -48.11 -43.94 -23.16
C ARG A 394 -47.05 -44.80 -23.84
N ASP A 395 -47.29 -45.22 -25.07
CA ASP A 395 -46.30 -45.99 -25.83
C ASP A 395 -45.21 -45.09 -26.45
N ALA A 396 -45.53 -43.85 -26.84
CA ALA A 396 -44.50 -42.86 -27.19
C ALA A 396 -43.61 -42.47 -25.99
N VAL A 397 -44.17 -42.41 -24.77
CA VAL A 397 -43.40 -42.15 -23.54
C VAL A 397 -42.59 -43.37 -23.10
N LYS A 398 -43.07 -44.61 -23.31
CA LYS A 398 -42.28 -45.83 -23.06
C LYS A 398 -41.17 -46.05 -24.09
N ILE A 399 -41.40 -45.70 -25.35
CA ILE A 399 -40.39 -45.77 -26.41
C ILE A 399 -39.38 -44.62 -26.29
N ALA A 400 -39.77 -43.45 -25.78
CA ALA A 400 -38.83 -42.38 -25.42
C ALA A 400 -37.98 -42.75 -24.20
N ALA A 401 -38.58 -43.30 -23.13
CA ALA A 401 -37.87 -43.72 -21.92
C ALA A 401 -36.90 -44.90 -22.13
N THR A 402 -37.05 -45.67 -23.21
CA THR A 402 -36.10 -46.73 -23.59
C THR A 402 -35.06 -46.25 -24.61
N LYS A 403 -35.31 -45.16 -25.34
CA LYS A 403 -34.34 -44.55 -26.27
C LYS A 403 -33.41 -43.52 -25.61
N GLU A 404 -33.76 -42.99 -24.44
CA GLU A 404 -32.94 -42.00 -23.71
C GLU A 404 -31.65 -42.60 -23.09
N ASP A 405 -31.57 -43.92 -22.90
CA ASP A 405 -30.33 -44.61 -22.48
C ASP A 405 -29.38 -44.94 -23.66
N ASP A 406 -29.88 -44.94 -24.90
CA ASP A 406 -29.14 -45.37 -26.10
C ASP A 406 -28.38 -44.21 -26.79
N GLU A 407 -28.67 -42.95 -26.47
CA GLU A 407 -27.99 -41.77 -27.05
C GLU A 407 -26.68 -41.38 -26.32
N TYR A 408 -26.02 -42.36 -25.69
CA TYR A 408 -24.67 -42.20 -25.12
C TYR A 408 -23.65 -43.20 -25.67
N ASP A 409 -24.02 -43.95 -26.72
CA ASP A 409 -23.19 -45.01 -27.31
C ASP A 409 -22.24 -44.51 -28.43
N THR A 410 -22.26 -43.20 -28.76
CA THR A 410 -21.56 -42.67 -29.95
C THR A 410 -20.17 -42.06 -29.71
N LYS A 411 -19.61 -42.07 -28.49
CA LYS A 411 -18.19 -41.73 -28.24
C LYS A 411 -17.63 -42.51 -27.05
N GLU A 412 -16.68 -43.44 -27.29
CA GLU A 412 -15.83 -44.15 -26.31
C GLU A 412 -16.23 -44.00 -24.82
N SER A 413 -17.41 -44.53 -24.47
CA SER A 413 -17.95 -44.35 -23.12
C SER A 413 -17.06 -45.08 -22.11
N TYR A 414 -16.76 -44.46 -20.97
CA TYR A 414 -15.97 -45.06 -19.88
C TYR A 414 -16.46 -46.47 -19.49
N TYR A 415 -17.76 -46.72 -19.65
CA TYR A 415 -18.40 -48.00 -19.42
C TYR A 415 -17.95 -49.09 -20.41
N SER A 416 -17.79 -48.80 -21.70
CA SER A 416 -17.33 -49.77 -22.70
C SER A 416 -15.85 -50.11 -22.53
N ILE A 417 -15.04 -49.16 -22.05
CA ILE A 417 -13.62 -49.40 -21.71
C ILE A 417 -13.50 -50.34 -20.49
N ALA A 418 -14.34 -50.17 -19.47
CA ALA A 418 -14.33 -51.03 -18.29
C ALA A 418 -14.88 -52.44 -18.59
N HIS A 419 -15.97 -52.52 -19.35
CA HIS A 419 -16.62 -53.76 -19.76
C HIS A 419 -16.26 -54.15 -21.20
N HIS A 420 -14.97 -54.19 -21.52
CA HIS A 420 -14.49 -54.53 -22.87
C HIS A 420 -14.79 -55.99 -23.22
N ILE A 421 -14.61 -56.91 -22.26
CA ILE A 421 -14.99 -58.32 -22.42
C ILE A 421 -16.41 -58.50 -21.85
N ARG A 422 -17.39 -58.70 -22.72
CA ARG A 422 -18.78 -59.03 -22.36
C ARG A 422 -19.10 -60.46 -22.78
N GLU A 423 -19.82 -61.16 -21.93
CA GLU A 423 -20.27 -62.53 -22.15
C GLU A 423 -21.75 -62.56 -21.78
N PRO A 424 -22.67 -62.56 -22.76
CA PRO A 424 -24.11 -62.52 -22.47
C PRO A 424 -24.53 -63.84 -21.82
N ILE A 425 -25.18 -63.76 -20.65
CA ILE A 425 -25.65 -64.93 -19.89
C ILE A 425 -27.17 -64.97 -19.96
N THR A 426 -27.68 -65.79 -20.89
CA THR A 426 -29.12 -65.99 -21.10
C THR A 426 -29.71 -67.10 -20.22
N GLU A 427 -28.88 -68.04 -19.76
CA GLU A 427 -29.30 -69.21 -18.97
C GLU A 427 -28.49 -69.35 -17.69
N GLN A 428 -29.09 -69.91 -16.64
CA GLN A 428 -28.41 -70.23 -15.38
C GLN A 428 -27.55 -71.50 -15.51
N SER A 429 -26.47 -71.61 -14.72
CA SER A 429 -25.63 -72.81 -14.68
C SER A 429 -26.41 -74.04 -14.22
N ARG A 430 -26.06 -75.20 -14.79
CA ARG A 430 -26.68 -76.51 -14.48
C ARG A 430 -26.47 -76.95 -13.04
N LEU A 431 -25.43 -76.43 -12.38
CA LEU A 431 -25.10 -76.70 -10.99
C LEU A 431 -25.99 -75.94 -9.99
N LEU A 432 -26.75 -74.92 -10.47
CA LEU A 432 -27.69 -74.16 -9.65
C LEU A 432 -29.08 -74.83 -9.68
N ILE A 433 -29.49 -75.39 -8.55
CA ILE A 433 -30.72 -76.21 -8.41
C ILE A 433 -31.66 -75.53 -7.41
N GLY A 434 -32.97 -75.80 -7.48
CA GLY A 434 -33.92 -75.33 -6.44
C GLY A 434 -34.69 -74.04 -6.76
N GLY A 435 -34.49 -73.46 -7.94
CA GLY A 435 -35.29 -72.35 -8.48
C GLY A 435 -34.72 -71.78 -9.78
N GLN A 436 -35.42 -70.80 -10.36
CA GLN A 436 -34.99 -70.05 -11.55
C GLN A 436 -34.59 -68.62 -11.18
N LEU A 437 -33.49 -68.14 -11.76
CA LEU A 437 -33.04 -66.74 -11.62
C LEU A 437 -34.00 -65.79 -12.34
N LYS A 438 -34.33 -64.67 -11.69
CA LYS A 438 -35.12 -63.59 -12.31
C LYS A 438 -34.30 -62.85 -13.37
N PRO A 439 -34.91 -62.16 -14.37
CA PRO A 439 -34.18 -61.47 -15.43
C PRO A 439 -33.15 -60.45 -14.92
N TYR A 440 -33.49 -59.66 -13.89
CA TYR A 440 -32.53 -58.74 -13.29
C TYR A 440 -31.37 -59.48 -12.59
N GLN A 441 -31.60 -60.68 -12.06
CA GLN A 441 -30.54 -61.47 -11.42
C GLN A 441 -29.57 -62.02 -12.48
N LEU A 442 -30.07 -62.39 -13.67
CA LEU A 442 -29.24 -62.77 -14.82
C LEU A 442 -28.40 -61.58 -15.32
N GLN A 443 -29.00 -60.39 -15.48
CA GLN A 443 -28.24 -59.18 -15.81
C GLN A 443 -27.19 -58.83 -14.74
N GLY A 444 -27.50 -59.04 -13.47
CA GLY A 444 -26.54 -58.86 -12.37
C GLY A 444 -25.40 -59.87 -12.44
N LEU A 445 -25.70 -61.12 -12.78
CA LEU A 445 -24.70 -62.18 -13.00
C LEU A 445 -23.80 -61.87 -14.21
N GLU A 446 -24.38 -61.45 -15.34
CA GLU A 446 -23.64 -61.01 -16.53
C GLU A 446 -22.68 -59.87 -16.19
N TRP A 447 -23.15 -58.87 -15.44
CA TRP A 447 -22.31 -57.76 -14.99
C TRP A 447 -21.15 -58.23 -14.09
N LEU A 448 -21.42 -59.13 -13.14
CA LEU A 448 -20.39 -59.70 -12.26
C LEU A 448 -19.36 -60.55 -13.04
N VAL A 449 -19.80 -61.32 -14.03
CA VAL A 449 -18.93 -62.12 -14.89
C VAL A 449 -18.10 -61.23 -15.81
N SER A 450 -18.67 -60.15 -16.34
CA SER A 450 -17.92 -59.14 -17.09
C SER A 450 -16.82 -58.52 -16.24
N LEU A 451 -17.08 -58.16 -14.98
CA LEU A 451 -16.03 -57.66 -14.08
C LEU A 451 -14.93 -58.69 -13.86
N TYR A 452 -15.29 -59.96 -13.64
CA TYR A 452 -14.33 -61.05 -13.49
C TYR A 452 -13.42 -61.20 -14.72
N ASN A 453 -14.00 -61.28 -15.91
CA ASN A 453 -13.27 -61.42 -17.18
C ASN A 453 -12.33 -60.24 -17.46
N ASN A 454 -12.70 -59.04 -17.01
CA ASN A 454 -11.87 -57.84 -17.15
C ASN A 454 -10.87 -57.62 -16.00
N ASN A 455 -10.77 -58.55 -15.03
CA ASN A 455 -9.95 -58.42 -13.81
C ASN A 455 -10.24 -57.14 -13.01
N LEU A 456 -11.52 -56.74 -13.00
CA LEU A 456 -12.03 -55.62 -12.24
C LEU A 456 -12.79 -56.12 -11.00
N ASN A 457 -12.86 -55.23 -10.02
CA ASN A 457 -13.56 -55.45 -8.76
C ASN A 457 -14.85 -54.63 -8.74
N GLY A 458 -15.84 -55.04 -7.97
CA GLY A 458 -17.18 -54.44 -8.02
C GLY A 458 -17.89 -54.30 -6.68
N ILE A 459 -18.91 -53.45 -6.67
CA ILE A 459 -19.88 -53.27 -5.60
C ILE A 459 -21.27 -53.63 -6.12
N LEU A 460 -21.87 -54.65 -5.53
CA LEU A 460 -23.29 -54.95 -5.73
C LEU A 460 -24.10 -54.25 -4.63
N ALA A 461 -24.75 -53.16 -5.02
CA ALA A 461 -25.51 -52.27 -4.14
C ALA A 461 -27.03 -52.35 -4.35
N ASP A 462 -27.52 -53.47 -4.88
CA ASP A 462 -28.94 -53.78 -5.01
C ASP A 462 -29.68 -53.65 -3.67
N GLU A 463 -30.92 -53.17 -3.70
CA GLU A 463 -31.78 -53.05 -2.53
C GLU A 463 -31.89 -54.38 -1.74
N MET A 464 -32.06 -54.29 -0.42
CA MET A 464 -32.25 -55.46 0.44
C MET A 464 -33.45 -56.30 -0.03
N GLY A 465 -33.22 -57.58 -0.35
CA GLY A 465 -34.27 -58.50 -0.81
C GLY A 465 -34.20 -58.86 -2.30
N LEU A 466 -33.36 -58.20 -3.11
CA LEU A 466 -33.17 -58.54 -4.54
C LEU A 466 -32.30 -59.79 -4.79
N GLY A 467 -31.93 -60.53 -3.75
CA GLY A 467 -31.16 -61.77 -3.92
C GLY A 467 -29.66 -61.57 -4.20
N LYS A 468 -29.00 -60.64 -3.49
CA LYS A 468 -27.52 -60.49 -3.58
C LYS A 468 -26.77 -61.80 -3.26
N THR A 469 -27.26 -62.56 -2.28
CA THR A 469 -26.71 -63.87 -1.91
C THR A 469 -26.79 -64.86 -3.06
N ILE A 470 -27.95 -65.00 -3.70
CA ILE A 470 -28.12 -65.93 -4.83
C ILE A 470 -27.31 -65.48 -6.06
N GLN A 471 -27.23 -64.18 -6.36
CA GLN A 471 -26.37 -63.67 -7.45
C GLN A 471 -24.89 -64.00 -7.21
N THR A 472 -24.44 -63.94 -5.94
CA THR A 472 -23.07 -64.31 -5.56
C THR A 472 -22.82 -65.82 -5.67
N ILE A 473 -23.79 -66.65 -5.24
CA ILE A 473 -23.71 -68.11 -5.40
C ILE A 473 -23.69 -68.47 -6.88
N ALA A 474 -24.57 -67.87 -7.69
CA ALA A 474 -24.62 -68.06 -9.13
C ALA A 474 -23.31 -67.67 -9.81
N LEU A 475 -22.65 -66.58 -9.37
CA LEU A 475 -21.32 -66.21 -9.84
C LEU A 475 -20.29 -67.30 -9.55
N ILE A 476 -20.19 -67.75 -8.29
CA ILE A 476 -19.22 -68.79 -7.91
C ILE A 476 -19.46 -70.07 -8.71
N VAL A 477 -20.71 -70.50 -8.80
CA VAL A 477 -21.12 -71.69 -9.54
C VAL A 477 -20.76 -71.56 -11.03
N HIS A 478 -21.06 -70.42 -11.64
CA HIS A 478 -20.71 -70.14 -13.03
C HIS A 478 -19.19 -70.18 -13.27
N LEU A 479 -18.38 -69.66 -12.33
CA LEU A 479 -16.92 -69.74 -12.40
C LEU A 479 -16.38 -71.16 -12.24
N ILE A 480 -17.03 -72.00 -11.43
CA ILE A 480 -16.66 -73.41 -11.25
C ILE A 480 -16.99 -74.21 -12.51
N ASP A 481 -18.20 -74.03 -13.04
CA ASP A 481 -18.75 -74.79 -14.18
C ASP A 481 -18.10 -74.40 -15.51
N TYR A 482 -18.16 -73.11 -15.87
CA TYR A 482 -17.75 -72.63 -17.20
C TYR A 482 -16.28 -72.21 -17.27
N LYS A 483 -15.73 -71.62 -16.19
CA LYS A 483 -14.34 -71.15 -16.16
C LYS A 483 -13.38 -72.16 -15.52
N THR A 484 -13.87 -73.33 -15.09
CA THR A 484 -13.10 -74.40 -14.42
C THR A 484 -12.30 -73.92 -13.20
N ASN A 485 -12.76 -72.84 -12.56
CA ASN A 485 -12.08 -72.25 -11.42
C ASN A 485 -12.74 -72.73 -10.11
N SER A 486 -12.21 -73.80 -9.53
CA SER A 486 -12.82 -74.41 -8.34
C SER A 486 -12.54 -73.68 -7.01
N GLY A 487 -11.91 -72.50 -7.02
CA GLY A 487 -11.54 -71.75 -5.81
C GLY A 487 -10.07 -71.88 -5.41
N PRO A 488 -9.69 -71.50 -4.17
CA PRO A 488 -10.58 -71.27 -3.01
C PRO A 488 -11.21 -69.86 -2.98
N TYR A 489 -12.50 -69.80 -2.65
CA TYR A 489 -13.32 -68.60 -2.49
C TYR A 489 -13.48 -68.24 -1.00
N LEU A 490 -13.26 -66.97 -0.64
CA LEU A 490 -13.43 -66.48 0.73
C LEU A 490 -14.65 -65.57 0.82
N ILE A 491 -15.63 -65.94 1.64
CA ILE A 491 -16.81 -65.11 1.89
C ILE A 491 -16.84 -64.70 3.36
N ILE A 492 -16.79 -63.39 3.57
CA ILE A 492 -16.84 -62.75 4.89
C ILE A 492 -18.24 -62.21 5.10
N VAL A 493 -18.93 -62.72 6.12
CA VAL A 493 -20.32 -62.37 6.40
C VAL A 493 -20.51 -61.96 7.87
N PRO A 494 -21.54 -61.16 8.20
CA PRO A 494 -21.97 -60.96 9.58
C PRO A 494 -22.28 -62.29 10.28
N LEU A 495 -22.02 -62.36 11.59
CA LEU A 495 -22.26 -63.58 12.38
C LEU A 495 -23.73 -64.04 12.30
N SER A 496 -24.67 -63.09 12.23
CA SER A 496 -26.11 -63.35 12.15
C SER A 496 -26.55 -64.00 10.83
N THR A 497 -25.83 -63.78 9.73
CA THR A 497 -26.21 -64.29 8.40
C THR A 497 -25.40 -65.52 7.98
N LEU A 498 -24.38 -65.92 8.74
CA LEU A 498 -23.52 -67.07 8.44
C LEU A 498 -24.29 -68.37 8.22
N SER A 499 -25.27 -68.67 9.09
CA SER A 499 -26.13 -69.85 8.96
C SER A 499 -27.02 -69.78 7.72
N ASN A 500 -27.54 -68.59 7.41
CA ASN A 500 -28.35 -68.36 6.22
C ASN A 500 -27.54 -68.63 4.95
N TRP A 501 -26.34 -68.06 4.84
CA TRP A 501 -25.43 -68.31 3.73
C TRP A 501 -25.15 -69.81 3.53
N ALA A 502 -24.91 -70.55 4.62
CA ALA A 502 -24.70 -71.99 4.55
C ALA A 502 -25.94 -72.76 4.06
N ALA A 503 -27.14 -72.39 4.54
CA ALA A 503 -28.38 -72.99 4.10
C ALA A 503 -28.67 -72.69 2.62
N GLU A 504 -28.40 -71.48 2.16
CA GLU A 504 -28.54 -71.09 0.75
C GLU A 504 -27.57 -71.86 -0.15
N PHE A 505 -26.31 -72.07 0.26
CA PHE A 505 -25.39 -72.93 -0.49
C PHE A 505 -25.88 -74.38 -0.56
N GLN A 506 -26.39 -74.93 0.54
CA GLN A 506 -26.93 -76.29 0.56
C GLN A 506 -28.18 -76.43 -0.32
N ARG A 507 -29.02 -75.40 -0.37
CA ARG A 507 -30.25 -75.37 -1.18
C ARG A 507 -29.96 -75.18 -2.66
N TRP A 508 -29.13 -74.19 -3.01
CA TRP A 508 -28.93 -73.75 -4.39
C TRP A 508 -27.77 -74.44 -5.10
N ALA A 509 -26.72 -74.82 -4.37
CA ALA A 509 -25.49 -75.36 -4.94
C ALA A 509 -24.90 -76.50 -4.07
N PRO A 510 -25.61 -77.63 -3.91
CA PRO A 510 -25.19 -78.73 -3.02
C PRO A 510 -23.88 -79.40 -3.45
N GLN A 511 -23.48 -79.27 -4.71
CA GLN A 511 -22.24 -79.84 -5.24
C GLN A 511 -20.98 -79.05 -4.82
N VAL A 512 -21.15 -77.80 -4.35
CA VAL A 512 -20.03 -76.95 -3.93
C VAL A 512 -19.66 -77.28 -2.48
N THR A 513 -18.39 -77.61 -2.23
CA THR A 513 -17.92 -77.89 -0.87
C THR A 513 -17.75 -76.57 -0.08
N VAL A 514 -18.58 -76.38 0.94
CA VAL A 514 -18.59 -75.17 1.78
C VAL A 514 -18.16 -75.50 3.20
N LEU A 515 -17.14 -74.79 3.70
CA LEU A 515 -16.66 -74.91 5.08
C LEU A 515 -17.12 -73.71 5.91
N GLN A 516 -17.78 -73.96 7.04
CA GLN A 516 -18.17 -72.93 7.99
C GLN A 516 -17.10 -72.76 9.07
N TYR A 517 -16.43 -71.61 9.11
CA TYR A 517 -15.41 -71.30 10.12
C TYR A 517 -16.04 -70.67 11.36
N LYS A 518 -16.46 -71.51 12.32
CA LYS A 518 -17.06 -71.09 13.59
C LYS A 518 -16.71 -72.04 14.74
N GLY A 519 -16.91 -71.59 15.98
CA GLY A 519 -16.76 -72.41 17.17
C GLY A 519 -15.59 -72.02 18.06
N SER A 520 -15.31 -72.84 19.07
CA SER A 520 -14.24 -72.61 20.03
C SER A 520 -12.85 -72.63 19.35
N PRO A 521 -11.81 -72.03 19.96
CA PRO A 521 -10.45 -72.05 19.40
C PRO A 521 -9.92 -73.46 19.09
N GLN A 522 -10.32 -74.48 19.85
CA GLN A 522 -9.94 -75.88 19.62
C GLN A 522 -10.55 -76.42 18.33
N VAL A 523 -11.85 -76.22 18.11
CA VAL A 523 -12.54 -76.61 16.87
C VAL A 523 -11.94 -75.87 15.68
N ARG A 524 -11.66 -74.57 15.82
CA ARG A 524 -11.02 -73.78 14.76
C ARG A 524 -9.62 -74.27 14.40
N LYS A 525 -8.84 -74.77 15.37
CA LYS A 525 -7.52 -75.36 15.11
C LYS A 525 -7.62 -76.65 14.27
N LEU A 526 -8.65 -77.47 14.51
CA LEU A 526 -8.96 -78.64 13.70
C LEU A 526 -9.38 -78.24 12.28
N LEU A 527 -10.32 -77.29 12.16
CA LEU A 527 -10.74 -76.75 10.86
C LEU A 527 -9.57 -76.15 10.06
N ALA A 528 -8.64 -75.49 10.75
CA ALA A 528 -7.42 -74.94 10.15
C ALA A 528 -6.44 -76.02 9.65
N GLN A 529 -6.46 -77.23 10.21
CA GLN A 529 -5.71 -78.37 9.66
C GLN A 529 -6.35 -78.86 8.37
N THR A 530 -7.69 -78.99 8.34
CA THR A 530 -8.45 -79.35 7.13
C THR A 530 -8.26 -78.33 6.01
N LEU A 531 -8.19 -77.04 6.33
CA LEU A 531 -7.91 -75.95 5.39
C LEU A 531 -6.56 -76.11 4.67
N ARG A 532 -5.52 -76.67 5.33
CA ARG A 532 -4.21 -76.89 4.69
C ARG A 532 -4.21 -77.99 3.64
N ALA A 533 -5.15 -78.93 3.72
CA ALA A 533 -5.31 -79.98 2.72
C ALA A 533 -5.91 -79.46 1.39
N ASN A 534 -6.36 -78.19 1.36
CA ASN A 534 -6.77 -77.42 0.18
C ASN A 534 -7.86 -78.06 -0.71
N ARG A 535 -8.74 -78.90 -0.13
CA ARG A 535 -9.85 -79.58 -0.83
C ARG A 535 -11.19 -78.83 -0.77
N LEU A 536 -11.19 -77.54 -0.46
CA LEU A 536 -12.41 -76.75 -0.30
C LEU A 536 -12.64 -75.79 -1.46
N ASN A 537 -13.90 -75.62 -1.85
CA ASN A 537 -14.28 -74.59 -2.81
C ASN A 537 -14.51 -73.25 -2.10
N VAL A 538 -15.33 -73.24 -1.05
CA VAL A 538 -15.77 -71.99 -0.38
C VAL A 538 -15.51 -72.04 1.13
N LEU A 539 -14.92 -70.98 1.68
CA LEU A 539 -14.83 -70.74 3.12
C LEU A 539 -15.79 -69.61 3.54
N LEU A 540 -16.72 -69.93 4.44
CA LEU A 540 -17.58 -68.96 5.11
C LEU A 540 -16.97 -68.59 6.46
N THR A 541 -16.73 -67.30 6.68
CA THR A 541 -16.17 -66.81 7.94
C THR A 541 -16.77 -65.45 8.31
N THR A 542 -16.47 -64.97 9.51
CA THR A 542 -16.92 -63.67 10.00
C THR A 542 -15.77 -62.68 10.07
N TYR A 543 -16.13 -61.39 10.10
CA TYR A 543 -15.19 -60.28 10.24
C TYR A 543 -14.20 -60.44 11.40
N GLU A 544 -14.68 -60.94 12.55
CA GLU A 544 -13.85 -61.10 13.74
C GLU A 544 -12.79 -62.20 13.58
N TYR A 545 -13.15 -63.31 12.93
CA TYR A 545 -12.24 -64.44 12.74
C TYR A 545 -11.13 -64.13 11.74
N ILE A 546 -11.42 -63.33 10.71
CA ILE A 546 -10.39 -62.84 9.77
C ILE A 546 -9.31 -62.02 10.48
N MET A 547 -9.70 -61.22 11.49
CA MET A 547 -8.76 -60.42 12.28
C MET A 547 -7.97 -61.26 13.29
N ARG A 548 -8.65 -62.16 14.01
CA ARG A 548 -8.06 -62.99 15.07
C ARG A 548 -7.13 -64.07 14.49
N ASP A 549 -7.56 -64.76 13.43
CA ASP A 549 -6.86 -65.93 12.88
C ASP A 549 -6.12 -65.62 11.58
N ARG A 550 -5.68 -64.36 11.41
CA ARG A 550 -4.95 -63.92 10.22
C ARG A 550 -3.72 -64.78 9.90
N ALA A 551 -3.03 -65.31 10.91
CA ALA A 551 -1.80 -66.08 10.72
C ALA A 551 -2.00 -67.42 10.00
N THR A 552 -3.19 -68.01 10.07
CA THR A 552 -3.54 -69.24 9.35
C THR A 552 -4.22 -68.93 8.02
N LEU A 553 -5.21 -68.03 8.03
CA LEU A 553 -6.04 -67.72 6.87
C LEU A 553 -5.32 -66.92 5.78
N SER A 554 -4.30 -66.11 6.14
CA SER A 554 -3.50 -65.35 5.16
C SER A 554 -2.52 -66.22 4.35
N LYS A 555 -2.20 -67.43 4.83
CA LYS A 555 -1.30 -68.36 4.11
C LYS A 555 -1.96 -68.96 2.87
N ILE A 556 -3.29 -68.92 2.79
CA ILE A 556 -4.06 -69.46 1.67
C ILE A 556 -4.14 -68.40 0.57
N ALA A 557 -3.80 -68.79 -0.66
CA ALA A 557 -3.94 -67.94 -1.83
C ALA A 557 -5.40 -67.94 -2.30
N TRP A 558 -6.18 -67.01 -1.77
CA TRP A 558 -7.59 -66.82 -2.15
C TRP A 558 -7.71 -66.27 -3.57
N LYS A 559 -8.58 -66.85 -4.38
CA LYS A 559 -8.80 -66.36 -5.76
C LYS A 559 -9.82 -65.23 -5.84
N TYR A 560 -10.81 -65.27 -4.96
CA TYR A 560 -11.92 -64.33 -4.97
C TYR A 560 -12.35 -64.07 -3.52
N LEU A 561 -12.46 -62.79 -3.17
CA LEU A 561 -12.83 -62.31 -1.84
C LEU A 561 -14.17 -61.59 -1.90
N ILE A 562 -15.19 -62.12 -1.23
CA ILE A 562 -16.52 -61.52 -1.14
C ILE A 562 -16.76 -61.05 0.29
N ILE A 563 -17.26 -59.82 0.43
CA ILE A 563 -17.62 -59.25 1.72
C ILE A 563 -19.08 -58.82 1.69
N ASP A 564 -19.88 -59.40 2.59
CA ASP A 564 -21.29 -59.08 2.77
C ASP A 564 -21.50 -58.00 3.82
N GLU A 565 -22.43 -57.08 3.59
CA GLU A 565 -22.62 -55.85 4.37
C GLU A 565 -21.37 -54.95 4.39
N GLY A 566 -20.89 -54.59 3.20
CA GLY A 566 -19.73 -53.71 2.98
C GLY A 566 -19.83 -52.35 3.69
N HIS A 567 -21.02 -51.93 4.11
CA HIS A 567 -21.23 -50.79 5.00
C HIS A 567 -20.56 -50.94 6.40
N ARG A 568 -19.98 -52.10 6.73
CA ARG A 568 -19.09 -52.27 7.89
C ARG A 568 -17.69 -51.66 7.68
N MET A 569 -17.31 -51.35 6.44
CA MET A 569 -15.98 -50.87 6.02
C MET A 569 -15.89 -49.34 5.86
N LYS A 570 -16.84 -48.60 6.41
CA LYS A 570 -16.98 -47.15 6.18
C LYS A 570 -15.81 -46.31 6.66
N ASN A 571 -15.18 -46.72 7.75
CA ASN A 571 -14.05 -45.99 8.29
C ASN A 571 -12.77 -46.47 7.60
N HIS A 572 -12.09 -45.56 6.92
CA HIS A 572 -10.82 -45.88 6.27
C HIS A 572 -9.68 -46.16 7.26
N HIS A 573 -9.81 -45.69 8.51
CA HIS A 573 -8.95 -46.07 9.63
C HIS A 573 -9.35 -47.42 10.27
N CYS A 574 -10.32 -48.14 9.71
CA CYS A 574 -10.74 -49.41 10.26
C CYS A 574 -9.58 -50.42 10.18
N LYS A 575 -9.26 -51.04 11.33
CA LYS A 575 -8.25 -52.11 11.43
C LYS A 575 -8.56 -53.26 10.46
N LEU A 576 -9.83 -53.52 10.19
CA LEU A 576 -10.27 -54.55 9.25
C LEU A 576 -9.78 -54.28 7.82
N THR A 577 -9.94 -53.06 7.31
CA THR A 577 -9.46 -52.65 5.97
C THR A 577 -7.95 -52.76 5.85
N GLN A 578 -7.24 -52.33 6.90
CA GLN A 578 -5.77 -52.46 6.95
C GLN A 578 -5.33 -53.92 6.92
N ILE A 579 -5.93 -54.78 7.75
CA ILE A 579 -5.60 -56.22 7.79
C ILE A 579 -5.89 -56.88 6.44
N LEU A 580 -7.03 -56.58 5.81
CA LEU A 580 -7.39 -57.13 4.50
C LEU A 580 -6.41 -56.69 3.41
N ASN A 581 -6.04 -55.42 3.38
CA ASN A 581 -5.08 -54.90 2.39
C ASN A 581 -3.65 -55.41 2.62
N THR A 582 -3.22 -55.65 3.86
CA THR A 582 -1.85 -56.12 4.16
C THR A 582 -1.71 -57.64 4.03
N HIS A 583 -2.64 -58.41 4.59
CA HIS A 583 -2.51 -59.87 4.72
C HIS A 583 -3.26 -60.67 3.64
N TYR A 584 -4.25 -60.06 2.99
CA TYR A 584 -5.06 -60.72 1.96
C TYR A 584 -4.92 -60.00 0.60
N SER A 585 -3.81 -59.29 0.39
CA SER A 585 -3.44 -58.61 -0.87
C SER A 585 -3.34 -59.55 -2.06
N ASN A 586 -3.05 -60.82 -1.81
CA ASN A 586 -2.88 -61.85 -2.84
C ASN A 586 -4.20 -62.24 -3.54
N ALA A 587 -5.36 -61.80 -3.05
CA ALA A 587 -6.64 -62.04 -3.70
C ALA A 587 -6.87 -61.00 -4.83
N PRO A 588 -6.83 -61.41 -6.12
CA PRO A 588 -6.94 -60.49 -7.24
C PRO A 588 -8.36 -59.93 -7.37
N HIS A 589 -9.39 -60.76 -7.15
CA HIS A 589 -10.78 -60.37 -7.30
C HIS A 589 -11.46 -60.09 -5.97
N ARG A 590 -12.17 -58.96 -5.89
CA ARG A 590 -12.86 -58.46 -4.71
C ARG A 590 -14.27 -58.01 -5.06
N LEU A 591 -15.26 -58.49 -4.30
CA LEU A 591 -16.66 -58.12 -4.42
C LEU A 591 -17.19 -57.61 -3.09
N LEU A 592 -17.81 -56.43 -3.10
CA LEU A 592 -18.54 -55.89 -1.96
C LEU A 592 -20.04 -56.01 -2.20
N LEU A 593 -20.77 -56.56 -1.23
CA LEU A 593 -22.23 -56.58 -1.23
C LEU A 593 -22.74 -55.56 -0.21
N THR A 594 -23.65 -54.69 -0.61
CA THR A 594 -24.30 -53.74 0.29
C THR A 594 -25.77 -53.59 -0.04
N GLY A 595 -26.64 -53.59 0.97
CA GLY A 595 -28.06 -53.27 0.80
C GLY A 595 -28.40 -51.80 1.04
N THR A 596 -27.48 -51.06 1.66
CA THR A 596 -27.68 -49.66 2.01
C THR A 596 -27.00 -48.75 1.00
N PRO A 597 -27.62 -47.60 0.66
CA PRO A 597 -26.96 -46.58 -0.15
C PRO A 597 -25.61 -46.19 0.48
N LEU A 598 -24.59 -46.05 -0.37
CA LEU A 598 -23.33 -45.41 -0.01
C LEU A 598 -23.66 -44.02 0.58
N GLN A 599 -23.25 -43.76 1.83
CA GLN A 599 -23.56 -42.50 2.49
C GLN A 599 -22.74 -41.36 1.85
N ASN A 600 -23.30 -40.15 1.86
CA ASN A 600 -22.78 -38.95 1.19
C ASN A 600 -21.43 -38.42 1.74
N ASN A 601 -20.64 -39.24 2.44
CA ASN A 601 -19.38 -38.83 3.04
C ASN A 601 -18.19 -39.31 2.20
N LEU A 602 -17.42 -38.37 1.63
CA LEU A 602 -16.29 -38.65 0.73
C LEU A 602 -15.22 -39.59 1.32
N PRO A 603 -14.82 -39.50 2.61
CA PRO A 603 -13.86 -40.43 3.20
C PRO A 603 -14.40 -41.86 3.34
N GLU A 604 -15.73 -42.03 3.48
CA GLU A 604 -16.37 -43.35 3.51
C GLU A 604 -16.37 -43.98 2.11
N LEU A 605 -16.67 -43.17 1.09
CA LEU A 605 -16.56 -43.59 -0.29
C LEU A 605 -15.10 -43.98 -0.62
N TRP A 606 -14.12 -43.17 -0.21
CA TRP A 606 -12.71 -43.49 -0.40
C TRP A 606 -12.33 -44.83 0.25
N ALA A 607 -12.79 -45.10 1.47
CA ALA A 607 -12.52 -46.37 2.16
C ALA A 607 -12.96 -47.58 1.34
N LEU A 608 -14.15 -47.49 0.73
CA LEU A 608 -14.71 -48.55 -0.10
C LEU A 608 -13.98 -48.67 -1.44
N LEU A 609 -13.65 -47.55 -2.08
CA LEU A 609 -12.90 -47.53 -3.34
C LEU A 609 -11.45 -48.01 -3.17
N ASN A 610 -10.78 -47.65 -2.08
CA ASN A 610 -9.45 -48.15 -1.75
C ASN A 610 -9.46 -49.67 -1.57
N PHE A 611 -10.52 -50.24 -0.98
CA PHE A 611 -10.64 -51.68 -0.85
C PHE A 611 -10.76 -52.39 -2.21
N ILE A 612 -11.49 -51.80 -3.16
CA ILE A 612 -11.76 -52.37 -4.49
C ILE A 612 -10.57 -52.17 -5.41
N LEU A 613 -9.99 -50.97 -5.44
CA LEU A 613 -8.88 -50.57 -6.31
C LEU A 613 -7.74 -49.93 -5.48
N PRO A 614 -7.02 -50.73 -4.67
CA PRO A 614 -5.98 -50.20 -3.77
C PRO A 614 -4.80 -49.57 -4.50
N THR A 615 -4.53 -49.96 -5.75
CA THR A 615 -3.42 -49.42 -6.55
C THR A 615 -3.68 -47.99 -7.03
N ILE A 616 -4.95 -47.64 -7.25
CA ILE A 616 -5.37 -46.34 -7.77
C ILE A 616 -5.54 -45.35 -6.62
N PHE A 617 -6.19 -45.78 -5.53
CA PHE A 617 -6.57 -44.90 -4.42
C PHE A 617 -5.64 -45.05 -3.21
N LYS A 618 -4.35 -44.72 -3.35
CA LYS A 618 -3.36 -44.92 -2.26
C LYS A 618 -3.51 -43.95 -1.09
N SER A 619 -3.90 -42.70 -1.35
CA SER A 619 -3.98 -41.65 -0.33
C SER A 619 -5.40 -41.08 -0.23
N ALA A 620 -5.93 -41.07 1.00
CA ALA A 620 -7.19 -40.41 1.33
C ALA A 620 -7.07 -38.90 1.19
N SER A 621 -5.94 -38.33 1.60
CA SER A 621 -5.70 -36.89 1.51
C SER A 621 -5.69 -36.46 0.06
N THR A 622 -5.01 -37.16 -0.85
CA THR A 622 -5.01 -36.80 -2.28
C THR A 622 -6.39 -36.91 -2.90
N PHE A 623 -7.22 -37.87 -2.47
CA PHE A 623 -8.60 -37.99 -2.92
C PHE A 623 -9.43 -36.82 -2.37
N THR A 624 -9.41 -36.57 -1.07
CA THR A 624 -10.11 -35.46 -0.42
C THR A 624 -9.63 -34.10 -0.93
N ASP A 625 -8.34 -33.93 -1.17
CA ASP A 625 -7.72 -32.76 -1.77
C ASP A 625 -8.12 -32.67 -3.23
N TRP A 626 -8.26 -33.74 -4.00
CA TRP A 626 -8.84 -33.62 -5.35
C TRP A 626 -10.30 -33.16 -5.30
N PHE A 627 -11.06 -33.59 -4.29
CA PHE A 627 -12.42 -33.08 -4.00
C PHE A 627 -12.43 -31.68 -3.40
N ASN A 628 -11.37 -31.23 -2.72
CA ASN A 628 -11.30 -29.97 -1.98
C ASN A 628 -10.39 -28.90 -2.66
N ALA A 629 -9.55 -29.29 -3.62
CA ALA A 629 -8.54 -28.45 -4.30
C ALA A 629 -9.15 -27.40 -5.23
N PRO A 630 -10.31 -27.62 -5.87
CA PRO A 630 -11.03 -26.53 -6.53
C PRO A 630 -11.49 -25.44 -5.52
N PHE A 631 -11.41 -25.72 -4.21
CA PHE A 631 -11.91 -24.87 -3.13
C PHE A 631 -10.79 -24.22 -2.30
N ALA A 632 -9.54 -24.64 -2.45
CA ALA A 632 -8.41 -24.17 -1.63
C ALA A 632 -7.61 -23.00 -2.25
N THR A 633 -7.78 -22.73 -3.55
CA THR A 633 -6.90 -21.80 -4.30
C THR A 633 -7.21 -20.30 -4.12
N LEU A 634 -8.13 -19.91 -3.23
CA LEU A 634 -8.36 -18.51 -2.87
C LEU A 634 -8.10 -18.27 -1.38
N PRO A 635 -7.19 -17.33 -1.04
CA PRO A 635 -6.95 -16.93 0.34
C PRO A 635 -7.96 -15.85 0.75
N SER A 636 -9.21 -16.23 1.02
CA SER A 636 -10.07 -15.53 1.99
C SER A 636 -11.41 -16.26 2.12
N GLU A 637 -11.79 -16.51 3.37
CA GLU A 637 -13.07 -17.07 3.82
C GLU A 637 -13.43 -18.49 3.36
N LYS A 638 -13.85 -19.30 4.33
CA LYS A 638 -14.50 -20.58 4.12
C LYS A 638 -15.82 -20.33 3.40
N VAL A 639 -15.78 -20.15 2.08
CA VAL A 639 -16.98 -20.11 1.25
C VAL A 639 -17.55 -21.53 1.28
N GLU A 640 -18.63 -21.71 2.04
CA GLU A 640 -19.41 -22.93 2.04
C GLU A 640 -19.79 -23.26 0.59
N LEU A 641 -19.62 -24.53 0.23
CA LEU A 641 -19.87 -25.04 -1.11
C LEU A 641 -21.27 -24.65 -1.60
N ASN A 642 -21.38 -24.06 -2.79
CA ASN A 642 -22.68 -23.92 -3.43
C ASN A 642 -23.26 -25.32 -3.68
N HIS A 643 -24.55 -25.50 -3.38
CA HIS A 643 -25.24 -26.77 -3.57
C HIS A 643 -25.11 -27.29 -5.02
N GLU A 644 -25.04 -26.38 -5.98
CA GLU A 644 -24.83 -26.65 -7.41
C GLU A 644 -23.45 -27.25 -7.72
N GLU A 645 -22.35 -26.66 -7.20
CA GLU A 645 -20.98 -27.19 -7.39
C GLU A 645 -20.86 -28.60 -6.79
N THR A 646 -21.45 -28.80 -5.62
CA THR A 646 -21.48 -30.11 -4.93
C THR A 646 -22.25 -31.14 -5.75
N LEU A 647 -23.42 -30.77 -6.28
CA LEU A 647 -24.27 -31.66 -7.06
C LEU A 647 -23.61 -32.05 -8.40
N LEU A 648 -22.93 -31.11 -9.06
CA LEU A 648 -22.19 -31.36 -10.30
C LEU A 648 -21.03 -32.35 -10.06
N ILE A 649 -20.26 -32.16 -8.99
CA ILE A 649 -19.17 -33.07 -8.62
C ILE A 649 -19.70 -34.45 -8.24
N ILE A 650 -20.79 -34.53 -7.47
CA ILE A 650 -21.43 -35.81 -7.10
C ILE A 650 -21.90 -36.56 -8.35
N ARG A 651 -22.58 -35.90 -9.29
CA ARG A 651 -23.03 -36.53 -10.55
C ARG A 651 -21.88 -37.11 -11.35
N ARG A 652 -20.79 -36.36 -11.45
CA ARG A 652 -19.60 -36.78 -12.18
C ARG A 652 -18.87 -37.94 -11.51
N LEU A 653 -18.83 -37.95 -10.18
CA LEU A 653 -18.37 -39.10 -9.40
C LEU A 653 -19.21 -40.33 -9.69
N HIS A 654 -20.55 -40.21 -9.70
CA HIS A 654 -21.44 -41.32 -10.06
C HIS A 654 -21.16 -41.83 -11.48
N LYS A 655 -20.83 -40.95 -12.44
CA LYS A 655 -20.42 -41.33 -13.80
C LYS A 655 -19.15 -42.19 -13.82
N VAL A 656 -18.15 -41.85 -12.99
CA VAL A 656 -16.91 -42.64 -12.83
C VAL A 656 -17.15 -43.95 -12.09
N LEU A 657 -18.12 -44.00 -11.16
CA LEU A 657 -18.43 -45.21 -10.40
C LEU A 657 -19.39 -46.17 -11.09
N ARG A 658 -20.16 -45.70 -12.09
CA ARG A 658 -21.18 -46.48 -12.81
C ARG A 658 -20.71 -47.89 -13.24
N PRO A 659 -19.50 -48.11 -13.81
CA PRO A 659 -19.09 -49.47 -14.18
C PRO A 659 -18.70 -50.36 -13.00
N PHE A 660 -18.39 -49.80 -11.82
CA PHE A 660 -17.99 -50.57 -10.64
C PHE A 660 -19.12 -50.76 -9.63
N LEU A 661 -20.25 -50.07 -9.80
CA LEU A 661 -21.37 -50.06 -8.87
C LEU A 661 -22.66 -50.40 -9.61
N LEU A 662 -23.24 -51.56 -9.31
CA LEU A 662 -24.58 -51.91 -9.75
C LEU A 662 -25.57 -51.67 -8.61
N ARG A 663 -26.57 -50.80 -8.84
CA ARG A 663 -27.62 -50.50 -7.86
C ARG A 663 -28.98 -50.44 -8.55
N ARG A 664 -29.91 -51.27 -8.07
CA ARG A 664 -31.31 -51.28 -8.51
C ARG A 664 -32.27 -51.23 -7.33
N LEU A 665 -33.43 -50.63 -7.54
CA LEU A 665 -34.53 -50.54 -6.56
C LEU A 665 -35.59 -51.60 -6.85
N LYS A 666 -36.30 -52.08 -5.82
CA LYS A 666 -37.39 -53.07 -5.99
C LYS A 666 -38.45 -52.64 -6.98
N LYS A 667 -38.81 -51.35 -6.96
CA LYS A 667 -39.79 -50.75 -7.88
C LYS A 667 -39.39 -50.85 -9.36
N GLU A 668 -38.09 -50.89 -9.67
CA GLU A 668 -37.56 -50.91 -11.05
C GLU A 668 -37.56 -52.33 -11.62
N VAL A 669 -37.44 -53.34 -10.77
CA VAL A 669 -37.16 -54.73 -11.19
C VAL A 669 -38.29 -55.71 -10.91
N GLU A 670 -39.23 -55.34 -10.04
CA GLU A 670 -40.29 -56.23 -9.61
C GLU A 670 -41.63 -55.48 -9.53
N SER A 671 -42.33 -55.43 -10.67
CA SER A 671 -43.67 -54.85 -10.83
C SER A 671 -44.77 -55.59 -10.07
N GLN A 672 -44.45 -56.77 -9.51
CA GLN A 672 -45.38 -57.60 -8.72
C GLN A 672 -45.51 -57.14 -7.25
N LEU A 673 -44.60 -56.29 -6.77
CA LEU A 673 -44.65 -55.76 -5.41
C LEU A 673 -45.57 -54.54 -5.34
N PRO A 674 -46.51 -54.47 -4.37
CA PRO A 674 -47.30 -53.27 -4.15
C PRO A 674 -46.40 -52.10 -3.74
N GLU A 675 -46.86 -50.87 -3.99
CA GLU A 675 -46.13 -49.67 -3.60
C GLU A 675 -45.88 -49.63 -2.10
N LYS A 676 -44.64 -49.27 -1.72
CA LYS A 676 -44.26 -49.13 -0.31
C LYS A 676 -44.89 -47.86 0.26
N VAL A 677 -45.85 -48.02 1.16
CA VAL A 677 -46.43 -46.89 1.91
C VAL A 677 -45.72 -46.77 3.28
N GLU A 678 -45.07 -45.64 3.52
CA GLU A 678 -44.41 -45.34 4.79
C GLU A 678 -45.30 -44.40 5.63
N TYR A 679 -45.78 -44.90 6.78
CA TYR A 679 -46.55 -44.09 7.73
C TYR A 679 -45.66 -43.62 8.88
N ILE A 680 -45.55 -42.30 9.08
CA ILE A 680 -44.88 -41.71 10.23
C ILE A 680 -45.93 -41.40 11.31
N ILE A 681 -46.05 -42.29 12.30
CA ILE A 681 -46.95 -42.09 13.44
C ILE A 681 -46.21 -41.31 14.52
N LYS A 682 -46.70 -40.11 14.86
CA LYS A 682 -46.18 -39.31 15.97
C LYS A 682 -46.95 -39.65 17.24
N CYS A 683 -46.25 -40.19 18.23
CA CYS A 683 -46.83 -40.52 19.54
C CYS A 683 -46.49 -39.44 20.58
N GLU A 684 -47.43 -39.11 21.46
CA GLU A 684 -47.18 -38.22 22.59
C GLU A 684 -46.49 -38.95 23.75
N LEU A 685 -45.69 -38.21 24.51
CA LEU A 685 -45.08 -38.73 25.74
C LEU A 685 -46.12 -38.79 26.87
N SER A 686 -46.10 -39.88 27.65
CA SER A 686 -46.90 -39.98 28.88
C SER A 686 -46.54 -38.87 29.88
N ALA A 687 -47.42 -38.59 30.84
CA ALA A 687 -47.19 -37.54 31.85
C ALA A 687 -45.88 -37.75 32.63
N LEU A 688 -45.59 -39.00 33.02
CA LEU A 688 -44.34 -39.38 33.67
C LEU A 688 -43.12 -39.14 32.76
N GLN A 689 -43.17 -39.60 31.50
CA GLN A 689 -42.09 -39.38 30.55
C GLN A 689 -41.88 -37.89 30.27
N ARG A 690 -42.93 -37.08 30.14
CA ARG A 690 -42.82 -35.61 29.98
C ARG A 690 -42.13 -34.96 31.17
N CYS A 691 -42.53 -35.34 32.38
CA CYS A 691 -41.93 -34.83 33.61
C CYS A 691 -40.43 -35.18 33.65
N LEU A 692 -40.09 -36.45 33.44
CA LEU A 692 -38.70 -36.93 33.41
C LEU A 692 -37.90 -36.28 32.27
N TYR A 693 -38.49 -36.12 31.08
CA TYR A 693 -37.86 -35.51 29.92
C TYR A 693 -37.55 -34.04 30.16
N HIS A 694 -38.48 -33.29 30.75
CA HIS A 694 -38.28 -31.88 31.10
C HIS A 694 -37.26 -31.72 32.23
N ALA A 695 -37.37 -32.55 33.27
CA ALA A 695 -36.44 -32.60 34.39
C ALA A 695 -35.01 -32.88 33.90
N MET A 696 -34.83 -33.82 32.97
CA MET A 696 -33.53 -34.19 32.38
C MET A 696 -33.01 -33.21 31.34
N SER A 697 -33.91 -32.51 30.65
CA SER A 697 -33.50 -31.47 29.71
C SER A 697 -32.95 -30.25 30.45
N LYS A 698 -33.54 -29.90 31.61
CA LYS A 698 -33.16 -28.76 32.45
C LYS A 698 -32.03 -29.09 33.44
N ASN A 699 -32.17 -30.19 34.19
CA ASN A 699 -31.20 -30.61 35.20
C ASN A 699 -30.29 -31.68 34.60
N ARG A 700 -28.98 -31.40 34.47
CA ARG A 700 -27.97 -32.36 33.98
C ARG A 700 -27.74 -33.58 34.89
N THR A 701 -28.63 -33.82 35.85
CA THR A 701 -28.48 -34.81 36.92
C THR A 701 -29.82 -35.47 37.20
N LEU A 702 -29.88 -36.80 37.14
CA LEU A 702 -30.88 -37.55 37.88
C LEU A 702 -30.42 -37.67 39.33
N ILE A 703 -31.36 -37.51 40.25
CA ILE A 703 -31.20 -38.00 41.62
C ILE A 703 -31.54 -39.49 41.53
N ILE A 704 -30.51 -40.34 41.58
CA ILE A 704 -30.70 -41.78 41.76
C ILE A 704 -30.50 -42.01 43.25
N GLU A 705 -31.54 -42.46 43.95
CA GLU A 705 -31.38 -42.93 45.32
C GLU A 705 -30.55 -44.21 45.28
N SER A 706 -29.35 -44.16 45.83
CA SER A 706 -28.60 -45.38 46.11
C SER A 706 -29.19 -46.00 47.36
N GLN A 707 -29.42 -47.32 47.37
CA GLN A 707 -29.94 -48.06 48.53
C GLN A 707 -29.13 -47.88 49.83
N ASN A 708 -27.97 -47.24 49.79
CA ASN A 708 -27.12 -46.92 50.95
C ASN A 708 -27.20 -45.44 51.43
N GLY A 709 -28.29 -44.71 51.16
CA GLY A 709 -28.58 -43.41 51.81
C GLY A 709 -27.63 -42.25 51.47
N LYS A 710 -26.60 -42.47 50.65
CA LYS A 710 -25.73 -41.42 50.08
C LYS A 710 -26.11 -41.20 48.61
N GLY A 711 -27.16 -40.40 48.38
CA GLY A 711 -27.61 -39.97 47.06
C GLY A 711 -26.59 -39.03 46.41
N GLY A 712 -25.68 -39.59 45.61
CA GLY A 712 -24.74 -38.81 44.81
C GLY A 712 -25.38 -38.34 43.50
N ARG A 713 -25.42 -37.03 43.26
CA ARG A 713 -25.75 -36.45 41.94
C ARG A 713 -24.70 -36.90 40.91
N ARG A 714 -24.98 -37.96 40.16
CA ARG A 714 -24.15 -38.35 39.01
C ARG A 714 -24.50 -37.47 37.82
N ALA A 715 -23.53 -36.68 37.36
CA ALA A 715 -23.61 -36.00 36.07
C ALA A 715 -23.66 -37.07 34.96
N LEU A 716 -24.73 -37.07 34.17
CA LEU A 716 -24.93 -38.06 33.12
C LEU A 716 -24.19 -37.62 31.84
N MET A 717 -23.18 -38.40 31.43
CA MET A 717 -22.27 -38.09 30.32
C MET A 717 -22.87 -38.19 28.89
N ASN A 718 -24.20 -38.25 28.73
CA ASN A 718 -24.82 -38.23 27.39
C ASN A 718 -26.32 -37.87 27.43
N LYS A 719 -26.66 -36.58 27.35
CA LYS A 719 -28.05 -36.07 27.40
C LYS A 719 -28.96 -36.76 26.38
N ILE A 720 -28.50 -36.93 25.14
CA ILE A 720 -29.29 -37.51 24.05
C ILE A 720 -29.66 -38.97 24.35
N MET A 721 -28.71 -39.75 24.86
CA MET A 721 -28.96 -41.15 25.23
C MET A 721 -30.02 -41.28 26.32
N GLN A 722 -29.99 -40.39 27.32
CA GLN A 722 -30.95 -40.46 28.43
C GLN A 722 -32.34 -40.01 28.01
N LEU A 723 -32.45 -38.94 27.21
CA LEU A 723 -33.72 -38.53 26.62
C LEU A 723 -34.30 -39.64 25.73
N ARG A 724 -33.46 -40.35 24.95
CA ARG A 724 -33.91 -41.50 24.15
C ARG A 724 -34.44 -42.64 25.01
N LYS A 725 -33.78 -42.95 26.14
CA LYS A 725 -34.28 -43.96 27.10
C LYS A 725 -35.65 -43.57 27.66
N ILE A 726 -35.82 -42.32 28.08
CA ILE A 726 -37.10 -41.80 28.61
C ILE A 726 -38.20 -41.91 27.55
N CYS A 727 -37.92 -41.51 26.30
CA CYS A 727 -38.88 -41.62 25.21
C CYS A 727 -39.25 -43.08 24.88
N ASN A 728 -38.28 -44.02 24.95
CA ASN A 728 -38.55 -45.43 24.70
C ASN A 728 -39.37 -46.06 25.84
N HIS A 729 -38.89 -45.99 27.08
CA HIS A 729 -39.58 -46.54 28.24
C HIS A 729 -39.02 -45.98 29.57
N PRO A 730 -39.86 -45.49 30.50
CA PRO A 730 -39.39 -44.88 31.75
C PRO A 730 -38.65 -45.87 32.69
N PHE A 731 -39.02 -47.16 32.71
CA PHE A 731 -38.37 -48.18 33.56
C PHE A 731 -36.98 -48.66 33.07
N LEU A 732 -36.42 -48.05 32.02
CA LEU A 732 -35.02 -48.29 31.64
C LEU A 732 -34.03 -47.67 32.64
N PHE A 733 -34.53 -46.82 33.54
CA PHE A 733 -33.84 -46.39 34.74
C PHE A 733 -34.26 -47.35 35.86
N ARG A 734 -33.27 -48.00 36.50
CA ARG A 734 -33.56 -48.75 37.73
C ARG A 734 -34.02 -47.75 38.79
N GLU A 735 -35.08 -48.12 39.49
CA GLU A 735 -35.58 -47.41 40.68
C GLU A 735 -34.45 -47.12 41.68
#